data_AF-A0A7C8PDX5-F1
#
_entry.id   AF-A0A7C8PDX5-F1
#
_cell.length_a   1.000
_cell.length_b   1.000
_cell.length_c   1.000
_cell.angle_alpha   90.00
_cell.angle_beta   90.00
_cell.angle_gamma   90.00
#
_symmetry.space_group_name_H-M   'P 1'
#
loop_
_entity.id
_entity.type
_entity.pdbx_description
1 polymer ?
#
loop_
_entity_poly.entity_id
_entity_poly.type
_entity_poly.pdbx_seq_one_letter_code
_entity_poly.pdbx_strand_id
1 'polypeptide(L)'
;MEPAMFQNKGGQTGFQAETVNTNGTTNFNFGGSELPEPLESKRIRLLRTLYKLSNTEYENQKNQNPVRVPGTCEWFTNHQIFQDWKSSPSSKMLWVSADPGSGKSVLARYLIDSVLSTPKSTICYFFFKEDLEEQRKATTALCSILFQLFTARPSLICDKILDRFEIVGESFSSSVSELWRAFLIAASNADEIVCVLDALDECNSSDRSQLITKLKELYGKPTDLNLKFLVTSRPTRDIVHALRPMREVLQEPTAQQPLEVPESLLIHLNGDGDEEKEKIAREINTFIDARVHEISTKLQLGDNERNLLSERLKNTQKPKSNNVGEITQNRTYLWVYLVLDLIEQDSDINIGIDKDTIDTVTSQLPKTIDEAYEKILSRSCKHEEAKKLLQIVVAASRPLNLEEMYVAFTLKESHRSYDSLKPKLNSKEMERFGHDMRDRCGLFVRVVDSKIYLIHQTAKEFLVQREDEEEKEKRLRSTHRNTSWKYSLQMRYCHQLLADICMQHLSKFAELEIDPLTKEDELPDYVKKYPFIDYSAKNWVAHLKNSQLQAGFDKVTAQSILALCDNTTKRCQTWFRIYWTSTNTDFSESFTTLMILSYFGIAPVVELFLKWNYDIDLDERDDKYKRSALSWAARNGFDAVVTGLLRGAPWKGLIYLPFRYGGANIDSVDRQGRTPLVHAILHKQELVANLLLRAGAQTDLKDCIGGTPLQYAICSGQNDLVAQMLKKGGKVGLEHDTRKELFFSAANSDDNDIIELLLEEGEIDPNQRDSNGNTALLLAVGNENKKLVQLLLHRGASPSVEIQNSDFSTPLGLAVERGYREIAELLLDTGANFDVKHRGTTLLKIAAKKSNLEMVKLLLDKGANPDVSDAKYDGTPLIIAVKKSNLEMVKLLLDKGANPDVRGLEYNEIPLIIAVKKSNLEMVELLLDKGANPDVRGLEYNELLLIIAAKESNWEIVKLLLDKGADVGAGSLRW
;
A
#
# COMPACT_ATOMS: atom_id res chain seq x y z
N MET A 1 4.33 54.89 28.50
CA MET A 1 5.40 55.55 27.71
C MET A 1 5.61 54.69 26.49
N GLU A 2 5.18 55.17 25.33
CA GLU A 2 5.47 54.56 24.02
C GLU A 2 6.99 54.48 23.77
N PRO A 3 7.42 53.54 22.92
CA PRO A 3 8.51 53.80 21.99
C PRO A 3 8.10 53.58 20.52
N ALA A 4 8.38 54.62 19.73
CA ALA A 4 8.37 54.68 18.26
C ALA A 4 9.44 53.73 17.65
N MET A 5 9.09 52.89 16.66
CA MET A 5 9.18 53.06 15.19
C MET A 5 10.58 53.24 14.56
N PHE A 6 10.75 52.55 13.41
CA PHE A 6 11.84 52.49 12.40
C PHE A 6 12.83 51.31 12.53
N GLN A 7 13.09 50.43 11.54
CA GLN A 7 12.64 50.22 10.15
C GLN A 7 12.75 48.73 9.83
N ASN A 8 11.71 48.15 9.21
CA ASN A 8 11.71 46.81 8.66
C ASN A 8 11.91 46.94 7.13
N LYS A 9 13.02 46.46 6.58
CA LYS A 9 13.22 46.35 5.12
C LYS A 9 12.52 45.08 4.64
N GLY A 10 11.29 45.24 4.16
CA GLY A 10 10.60 44.25 3.35
C GLY A 10 11.14 44.24 1.92
N GLY A 11 11.57 43.07 1.45
CA GLY A 11 11.72 42.76 0.03
C GLY A 11 10.48 41.98 -0.41
N GLN A 12 9.62 42.62 -1.20
CA GLN A 12 8.47 42.02 -1.85
C GLN A 12 8.92 41.11 -3.01
N THR A 13 8.37 39.89 -3.06
CA THR A 13 7.82 39.32 -4.31
C THR A 13 6.58 38.52 -3.92
N GLY A 14 5.41 39.10 -4.15
CA GLY A 14 4.13 38.46 -3.88
C GLY A 14 3.79 37.40 -4.92
N PHE A 15 3.29 36.25 -4.47
CA PHE A 15 2.50 35.35 -5.31
C PHE A 15 1.02 35.73 -5.12
N GLN A 16 0.46 36.43 -6.10
CA GLN A 16 -0.97 36.58 -6.24
C GLN A 16 -1.57 35.26 -6.70
N ALA A 17 -2.62 34.84 -6.00
CA ALA A 17 -3.54 33.81 -6.45
C ALA A 17 -4.38 34.35 -7.62
N GLU A 18 -4.35 33.67 -8.76
CA GLU A 18 -5.38 33.79 -9.79
C GLU A 18 -6.07 32.45 -10.02
N THR A 19 -7.39 32.55 -9.92
CA THR A 19 -8.48 31.64 -10.27
C THR A 19 -8.20 30.51 -11.26
N VAL A 20 -8.64 29.30 -10.86
CA VAL A 20 -8.95 28.17 -11.74
C VAL A 20 -10.00 28.60 -12.76
N ASN A 21 -9.63 28.62 -14.04
CA ASN A 21 -10.55 28.64 -15.17
C ASN A 21 -10.53 27.28 -15.86
N THR A 22 -11.73 26.74 -16.04
CA THR A 22 -12.05 25.50 -16.74
C THR A 22 -11.94 25.67 -18.26
N ASN A 23 -11.49 24.59 -18.92
CA ASN A 23 -11.57 24.27 -20.35
C ASN A 23 -10.71 25.05 -21.37
N GLY A 24 -9.95 24.29 -22.17
CA GLY A 24 -9.42 24.74 -23.45
C GLY A 24 -8.17 23.98 -23.88
N THR A 25 -8.34 22.85 -24.57
CA THR A 25 -7.29 22.18 -25.36
C THR A 25 -6.62 23.16 -26.33
N THR A 26 -5.29 23.14 -26.43
CA THR A 26 -4.54 23.16 -27.71
C THR A 26 -3.03 23.01 -27.47
N ASN A 27 -2.45 22.00 -28.14
CA ASN A 27 -1.02 21.75 -28.27
C ASN A 27 -0.31 22.85 -29.07
N PHE A 28 0.93 23.19 -28.71
CA PHE A 28 2.01 23.43 -29.67
C PHE A 28 3.38 23.04 -29.10
N ASN A 29 4.06 22.17 -29.85
CA ASN A 29 5.42 21.68 -29.65
C ASN A 29 6.48 22.72 -30.05
N PHE A 30 7.59 22.74 -29.31
CA PHE A 30 8.93 22.95 -29.87
C PHE A 30 9.80 21.74 -29.49
N GLY A 31 10.41 21.12 -30.50
CA GLY A 31 11.11 19.84 -30.39
C GLY A 31 12.58 19.93 -30.00
N GLY A 32 13.13 18.76 -29.67
CA GLY A 32 14.58 18.51 -29.55
C GLY A 32 14.89 17.28 -28.68
N SER A 33 15.23 16.16 -29.32
CA SER A 33 15.93 14.96 -28.80
C SER A 33 15.44 14.29 -27.50
N GLU A 34 15.03 13.03 -27.57
CA GLU A 34 14.93 12.14 -26.38
C GLU A 34 15.70 10.86 -26.75
N LEU A 35 16.98 10.65 -26.40
CA LEU A 35 17.67 10.52 -25.10
C LEU A 35 17.07 9.39 -24.25
N PRO A 36 17.89 8.45 -23.71
CA PRO A 36 17.40 7.39 -22.81
C PRO A 36 16.50 8.02 -21.75
N GLU A 37 15.38 7.36 -21.40
CA GLU A 37 14.44 7.88 -20.41
C GLU A 37 15.27 8.45 -19.27
N PRO A 38 15.25 9.79 -19.08
CA PRO A 38 16.28 10.43 -18.30
C PRO A 38 16.33 9.74 -16.94
N LEU A 39 17.52 9.56 -16.37
CA LEU A 39 17.68 9.03 -15.01
C LEU A 39 16.68 9.68 -14.03
N GLU A 40 16.37 10.94 -14.30
CA GLU A 40 15.36 11.75 -13.61
C GLU A 40 13.92 11.20 -13.70
N SER A 41 13.48 10.64 -14.83
CA SER A 41 12.16 10.03 -14.98
C SER A 41 12.02 8.75 -14.16
N LYS A 42 13.03 7.87 -14.16
CA LYS A 42 13.08 6.67 -13.31
C LYS A 42 13.06 7.04 -11.82
N ARG A 43 13.84 8.07 -11.46
CA ARG A 43 13.83 8.65 -10.10
C ARG A 43 12.44 9.17 -9.72
N ILE A 44 11.78 9.91 -10.60
CA ILE A 44 10.42 10.41 -10.39
C ILE A 44 9.44 9.26 -10.19
N ARG A 45 9.55 8.16 -10.96
CA ARG A 45 8.68 6.98 -10.79
C ARG A 45 8.89 6.29 -9.45
N LEU A 46 10.14 6.03 -9.06
CA LEU A 46 10.48 5.48 -7.74
C LEU A 46 9.90 6.36 -6.62
N LEU A 47 10.13 7.67 -6.70
CA LEU A 47 9.61 8.64 -5.72
C LEU A 47 8.06 8.63 -5.69
N ARG A 48 7.39 8.57 -6.85
CA ARG A 48 5.92 8.45 -6.90
C ARG A 48 5.40 7.15 -6.29
N THR A 49 6.07 6.02 -6.51
CA THR A 49 5.67 4.73 -5.93
C THR A 49 5.83 4.73 -4.42
N LEU A 50 6.99 5.20 -3.92
CA LEU A 50 7.22 5.38 -2.49
C LEU A 50 6.17 6.33 -1.88
N TYR A 51 5.84 7.42 -2.58
CA TYR A 51 4.84 8.41 -2.18
C TYR A 51 3.41 7.85 -2.14
N LYS A 52 2.99 7.08 -3.16
CA LYS A 52 1.64 6.54 -3.29
C LYS A 52 1.27 5.61 -2.13
N LEU A 53 2.21 4.78 -1.70
CA LEU A 53 1.99 3.81 -0.62
C LEU A 53 2.31 4.36 0.76
N SER A 54 3.21 5.34 0.86
CA SER A 54 3.38 6.07 2.11
C SER A 54 2.16 6.95 2.41
N ASN A 55 1.44 7.44 1.39
CA ASN A 55 0.31 8.38 1.52
C ASN A 55 0.64 9.56 2.45
N THR A 56 1.90 10.00 2.46
CA THR A 56 2.43 10.73 3.61
C THR A 56 2.57 12.21 3.37
N GLU A 57 1.61 12.94 3.92
CA GLU A 57 1.91 14.14 4.69
C GLU A 57 2.69 13.74 5.98
N TYR A 58 3.91 13.18 5.87
CA TYR A 58 4.71 12.73 7.02
C TYR A 58 5.01 13.90 7.97
N GLU A 59 5.09 15.12 7.42
CA GLU A 59 5.11 16.35 8.20
C GLU A 59 3.85 16.52 9.04
N ASN A 60 2.65 16.29 8.48
CA ASN A 60 1.41 16.34 9.26
C ASN A 60 1.38 15.25 10.34
N GLN A 61 1.90 14.05 10.07
CA GLN A 61 2.02 12.99 11.07
C GLN A 61 2.86 13.42 12.28
N LYS A 62 4.02 14.06 12.04
CA LYS A 62 4.83 14.65 13.10
C LYS A 62 4.10 15.83 13.75
N ASN A 63 3.52 16.72 12.94
CA ASN A 63 2.93 17.99 13.37
C ASN A 63 1.63 17.84 14.15
N GLN A 64 1.00 16.66 14.11
CA GLN A 64 -0.10 16.26 14.99
C GLN A 64 0.29 16.22 16.48
N ASN A 65 1.57 16.04 16.79
CA ASN A 65 2.08 16.06 18.16
C ASN A 65 2.41 17.51 18.56
N PRO A 66 2.04 18.01 19.74
CA PRO A 66 2.31 19.40 20.11
C PRO A 66 3.82 19.71 20.19
N VAL A 67 4.17 20.98 20.03
CA VAL A 67 5.54 21.48 20.28
C VAL A 67 5.83 21.40 21.78
N ARG A 68 7.10 21.12 22.15
CA ARG A 68 7.51 21.09 23.56
C ARG A 68 7.30 22.46 24.23
N VAL A 69 7.07 22.44 25.54
CA VAL A 69 7.17 23.66 26.37
C VAL A 69 8.66 23.97 26.58
N PRO A 70 9.11 25.23 26.47
CA PRO A 70 10.49 25.60 26.77
C PRO A 70 10.92 25.13 28.17
N GLY A 71 12.11 24.52 28.27
CA GLY A 71 12.61 23.95 29.52
C GLY A 71 12.17 22.49 29.81
N THR A 72 11.47 21.82 28.88
CA THR A 72 11.16 20.37 28.99
C THR A 72 11.90 19.54 27.93
N CYS A 73 12.08 18.23 28.13
CA CYS A 73 12.90 17.36 27.28
C CYS A 73 14.42 17.64 27.35
N GLU A 74 14.87 18.53 28.23
CA GLU A 74 16.29 18.93 28.33
C GLU A 74 17.10 17.89 29.10
N TRP A 75 16.49 17.25 30.10
CA TRP A 75 17.02 16.10 30.79
C TRP A 75 17.45 15.02 29.80
N PHE A 76 16.57 14.65 28.86
CA PHE A 76 16.89 13.63 27.86
C PHE A 76 18.03 14.10 26.96
N THR A 77 17.97 15.34 26.45
CA THR A 77 19.03 15.85 25.58
C THR A 77 20.38 16.00 26.30
N ASN A 78 20.38 16.20 27.61
CA ASN A 78 21.61 16.28 28.41
C ASN A 78 22.04 14.92 28.98
N HIS A 79 21.27 13.87 28.75
CA HIS A 79 21.58 12.53 29.24
C HIS A 79 22.84 11.97 28.57
N GLN A 80 23.75 11.40 29.36
CA GLN A 80 25.05 10.95 28.85
C GLN A 80 24.90 9.91 27.73
N ILE A 81 24.05 8.89 27.92
CA ILE A 81 23.77 7.87 26.88
C ILE A 81 23.28 8.51 25.56
N PHE A 82 22.43 9.54 25.63
CA PHE A 82 21.95 10.22 24.43
C PHE A 82 23.07 11.03 23.76
N GLN A 83 23.89 11.74 24.54
CA GLN A 83 25.04 12.48 24.02
C GLN A 83 26.10 11.56 23.40
N ASP A 84 26.35 10.40 24.01
CA ASP A 84 27.25 9.37 23.50
C ASP A 84 26.71 8.73 22.21
N TRP A 85 25.41 8.46 22.16
CA TRP A 85 24.74 7.97 20.94
C TRP A 85 24.79 9.01 19.82
N LYS A 86 24.48 10.28 20.14
CA LYS A 86 24.45 11.39 19.18
C LYS A 86 25.84 11.68 18.61
N SER A 87 26.88 11.68 19.45
CA SER A 87 28.26 11.97 19.04
C SER A 87 29.02 10.78 18.44
N SER A 88 28.48 9.56 18.57
CA SER A 88 29.09 8.33 18.03
C SER A 88 29.30 8.41 16.51
N PRO A 89 30.50 8.12 15.97
CA PRO A 89 30.72 8.08 14.53
C PRO A 89 30.29 6.74 13.88
N SER A 90 29.97 5.72 14.69
CA SER A 90 29.52 4.40 14.23
C SER A 90 28.00 4.25 14.32
N SER A 91 27.45 3.35 13.49
CA SER A 91 26.05 2.93 13.59
C SER A 91 25.68 2.47 15.01
N LYS A 92 24.64 3.09 15.60
CA LYS A 92 24.10 2.71 16.92
C LYS A 92 22.58 2.87 17.00
N MET A 93 21.94 1.97 17.73
CA MET A 93 20.54 2.09 18.12
C MET A 93 20.42 2.63 19.54
N LEU A 94 19.50 3.56 19.77
CA LEU A 94 19.06 3.99 21.09
C LEU A 94 17.58 3.65 21.25
N TRP A 95 17.27 2.86 22.27
CA TRP A 95 15.89 2.56 22.63
C TRP A 95 15.45 3.46 23.78
N VAL A 96 14.36 4.21 23.56
CA VAL A 96 13.77 5.10 24.55
C VAL A 96 12.44 4.50 25.00
N SER A 97 12.42 3.96 26.22
CA SER A 97 11.23 3.33 26.79
C SER A 97 10.53 4.29 27.74
N ALA A 98 9.20 4.38 27.62
CA ALA A 98 8.40 5.17 28.57
C ALA A 98 7.01 4.60 28.73
N ASP A 99 6.41 4.93 29.87
CA ASP A 99 4.99 4.73 30.07
C ASP A 99 4.12 5.60 29.13
N PRO A 100 2.84 5.24 28.96
CA PRO A 100 1.91 6.02 28.15
C PRO A 100 1.74 7.45 28.65
N GLY A 101 1.74 8.44 27.74
CA GLY A 101 1.56 9.85 28.11
C GLY A 101 2.81 10.56 28.65
N SER A 102 3.97 9.90 28.76
CA SER A 102 5.24 10.50 29.20
C SER A 102 5.92 11.43 28.18
N GLY A 103 5.26 11.72 27.04
CA GLY A 103 5.75 12.69 26.06
C GLY A 103 6.73 12.14 25.00
N LYS A 104 6.78 10.82 24.77
CA LYS A 104 7.66 10.18 23.75
C LYS A 104 7.56 10.84 22.37
N SER A 105 6.34 11.01 21.85
CA SER A 105 6.12 11.61 20.52
C SER A 105 6.47 13.10 20.48
N VAL A 106 6.29 13.83 21.59
CA VAL A 106 6.70 15.24 21.73
C VAL A 106 8.23 15.35 21.75
N LEU A 107 8.90 14.45 22.47
CA LEU A 107 10.35 14.33 22.45
C LEU A 107 10.85 14.00 21.04
N ALA A 108 10.29 12.99 20.37
CA ALA A 108 10.65 12.62 19.00
C ALA A 108 10.53 13.81 18.04
N ARG A 109 9.39 14.54 18.09
CA ARG A 109 9.19 15.78 17.32
C ARG A 109 10.27 16.82 17.63
N TYR A 110 10.53 17.12 18.91
CA TYR A 110 11.54 18.10 19.31
C TYR A 110 12.95 17.72 18.84
N LEU A 111 13.28 16.43 18.95
CA LEU A 111 14.57 15.92 18.49
C LEU A 111 14.75 16.13 16.98
N ILE A 112 13.72 15.82 16.20
CA ILE A 112 13.70 16.02 14.74
C ILE A 112 13.80 17.51 14.39
N ASP A 113 12.98 18.35 15.02
CA ASP A 113 12.86 19.77 14.65
C ASP A 113 14.10 20.59 15.04
N SER A 114 14.73 20.29 16.18
CA SER A 114 15.68 21.22 16.81
C SER A 114 17.00 20.63 17.30
N VAL A 115 17.13 19.30 17.47
CA VAL A 115 18.29 18.71 18.17
C VAL A 115 19.18 17.88 17.26
N LEU A 116 18.60 17.02 16.43
CA LEU A 116 19.31 16.07 15.58
C LEU A 116 19.82 16.71 14.28
N SER A 117 19.31 17.90 13.95
CA SER A 117 19.66 18.66 12.75
C SER A 117 21.12 19.08 12.80
N THR A 118 21.94 18.45 11.96
CA THR A 118 23.31 18.89 11.69
C THR A 118 23.48 19.11 10.19
N PRO A 119 24.45 19.93 9.75
CA PRO A 119 24.67 20.16 8.31
C PRO A 119 25.02 18.89 7.51
N LYS A 120 25.44 17.81 8.18
CA LYS A 120 25.90 16.56 7.56
C LYS A 120 24.94 15.39 7.74
N SER A 121 23.92 15.50 8.60
CA SER A 121 22.97 14.41 8.88
C SER A 121 21.71 14.54 8.04
N THR A 122 21.25 13.42 7.47
CA THR A 122 19.88 13.33 6.93
C THR A 122 19.00 12.68 7.99
N ILE A 123 17.94 13.38 8.38
CA ILE A 123 16.97 12.87 9.37
C ILE A 123 15.77 12.31 8.62
N CYS A 124 15.44 11.06 8.88
CA CYS A 124 14.22 10.43 8.42
C CYS A 124 13.40 9.98 9.62
N TYR A 125 12.07 10.06 9.55
CA TYR A 125 11.24 9.70 10.68
C TYR A 125 9.91 9.07 10.28
N PHE A 126 9.35 8.30 11.22
CA PHE A 126 8.01 7.75 11.09
C PHE A 126 7.34 7.65 12.47
N PHE A 127 6.05 7.97 12.53
CA PHE A 127 5.24 7.90 13.74
C PHE A 127 4.21 6.78 13.56
N PHE A 128 4.40 5.66 14.27
CA PHE A 128 3.43 4.56 14.24
C PHE A 128 2.15 4.98 14.97
N LYS A 129 1.01 4.52 14.45
CA LYS A 129 -0.32 4.71 15.06
C LYS A 129 -1.19 3.48 14.94
N GLU A 130 -1.66 2.96 16.07
CA GLU A 130 -2.43 1.70 16.11
C GLU A 130 -3.78 1.82 15.39
N ASP A 131 -4.43 2.97 15.53
CA ASP A 131 -5.77 3.23 14.97
C ASP A 131 -5.75 3.55 13.46
N LEU A 132 -4.57 3.56 12.81
CA LEU A 132 -4.41 3.88 11.39
C LEU A 132 -3.79 2.70 10.63
N GLU A 133 -4.58 2.04 9.79
CA GLU A 133 -4.18 0.90 8.95
C GLU A 133 -2.83 1.09 8.22
N GLU A 134 -2.58 2.28 7.66
CA GLU A 134 -1.32 2.55 6.96
C GLU A 134 -0.17 2.87 7.92
N GLN A 135 -0.42 3.44 9.10
CA GLN A 135 0.62 3.81 10.07
C GLN A 135 0.96 2.70 11.07
N ARG A 136 0.34 1.52 10.95
CA ARG A 136 0.72 0.34 11.72
C ARG A 136 1.56 -0.67 10.92
N LYS A 137 1.92 -0.37 9.66
CA LYS A 137 2.70 -1.27 8.78
C LYS A 137 4.16 -0.84 8.68
N ALA A 138 5.10 -1.80 8.67
CA ALA A 138 6.53 -1.47 8.48
C ALA A 138 6.87 -1.07 7.03
N THR A 139 6.13 -1.58 6.04
CA THR A 139 6.31 -1.21 4.63
C THR A 139 6.06 0.28 4.42
N THR A 140 4.98 0.83 4.98
CA THR A 140 4.68 2.27 4.95
C THR A 140 5.77 3.08 5.65
N ALA A 141 6.27 2.60 6.79
CA ALA A 141 7.35 3.27 7.53
C ALA A 141 8.64 3.36 6.68
N LEU A 142 9.04 2.26 6.04
CA LEU A 142 10.24 2.22 5.20
C LEU A 142 10.06 2.99 3.89
N CYS A 143 8.88 2.94 3.26
CA CYS A 143 8.54 3.78 2.11
C CYS A 143 8.67 5.27 2.45
N SER A 144 8.14 5.69 3.60
CA SER A 144 8.24 7.07 4.09
C SER A 144 9.69 7.49 4.37
N ILE A 145 10.48 6.62 5.01
CA ILE A 145 11.90 6.88 5.30
C ILE A 145 12.73 7.02 4.03
N LEU A 146 12.53 6.12 3.07
CA LEU A 146 13.20 6.17 1.76
C LEU A 146 12.80 7.41 0.97
N PHE A 147 11.51 7.74 0.96
CA PHE A 147 11.01 8.95 0.29
C PHE A 147 11.65 10.21 0.89
N GLN A 148 11.70 10.34 2.23
CA GLN A 148 12.38 11.45 2.90
C GLN A 148 13.87 11.50 2.57
N LEU A 149 14.54 10.35 2.61
CA LEU A 149 15.98 10.25 2.33
C LEU A 149 16.30 10.70 0.89
N PHE A 150 15.55 10.20 -0.08
CA PHE A 150 15.75 10.49 -1.49
C PHE A 150 15.30 11.89 -1.88
N THR A 151 14.28 12.44 -1.21
CA THR A 151 13.89 13.85 -1.41
C THR A 151 14.96 14.80 -0.87
N ALA A 152 15.51 14.50 0.32
CA ALA A 152 16.57 15.31 0.91
C ALA A 152 17.91 15.17 0.17
N ARG A 153 18.22 13.97 -0.34
CA ARG A 153 19.45 13.68 -1.10
C ARG A 153 19.15 12.83 -2.34
N PRO A 154 18.71 13.45 -3.44
CA PRO A 154 18.40 12.74 -4.69
C PRO A 154 19.58 11.96 -5.27
N SER A 155 20.81 12.36 -4.96
CA SER A 155 22.04 11.66 -5.39
C SER A 155 22.20 10.27 -4.80
N LEU A 156 21.50 9.94 -3.70
CA LEU A 156 21.52 8.60 -3.11
C LEU A 156 20.72 7.58 -3.92
N ILE A 157 19.88 8.05 -4.86
CA ILE A 157 19.22 7.18 -5.84
C ILE A 157 20.25 6.77 -6.89
N CYS A 158 20.91 5.64 -6.65
CA CYS A 158 21.90 5.05 -7.54
C CYS A 158 21.29 3.96 -8.43
N ASP A 159 22.01 3.59 -9.49
CA ASP A 159 21.56 2.62 -10.48
C ASP A 159 21.19 1.28 -9.83
N LYS A 160 21.91 0.82 -8.81
CA LYS A 160 21.55 -0.42 -8.09
C LYS A 160 20.15 -0.39 -7.47
N ILE A 161 19.70 0.77 -6.98
CA ILE A 161 18.36 0.93 -6.38
C ILE A 161 17.32 1.05 -7.49
N LEU A 162 17.62 1.81 -8.53
CA LEU A 162 16.73 1.95 -9.70
C LEU A 162 16.56 0.61 -10.42
N ASP A 163 17.63 -0.09 -10.75
CA ASP A 163 17.61 -1.41 -11.36
C ASP A 163 16.82 -2.40 -10.51
N ARG A 164 17.02 -2.39 -9.18
CA ARG A 164 16.24 -3.26 -8.29
C ARG A 164 14.76 -2.86 -8.25
N PHE A 165 14.45 -1.57 -8.24
CA PHE A 165 13.08 -1.06 -8.31
C PHE A 165 12.40 -1.45 -9.64
N GLU A 166 13.12 -1.37 -10.75
CA GLU A 166 12.63 -1.80 -12.06
C GLU A 166 12.41 -3.31 -12.14
N ILE A 167 13.29 -4.10 -11.51
CA ILE A 167 13.13 -5.56 -11.42
C ILE A 167 11.91 -5.93 -10.56
N VAL A 168 11.76 -5.31 -9.39
CA VAL A 168 10.73 -5.70 -8.40
C VAL A 168 9.37 -5.03 -8.66
N GLY A 169 9.35 -3.91 -9.38
CA GLY A 169 8.15 -3.17 -9.82
C GLY A 169 7.19 -2.79 -8.69
N GLU A 170 5.88 -2.99 -8.89
CA GLU A 170 4.85 -2.54 -7.94
C GLU A 170 4.95 -3.23 -6.56
N SER A 171 5.54 -4.43 -6.51
CA SER A 171 5.75 -5.17 -5.25
C SER A 171 6.92 -4.63 -4.41
N PHE A 172 7.75 -3.74 -4.96
CA PHE A 172 8.92 -3.20 -4.27
C PHE A 172 8.51 -2.52 -2.96
N SER A 173 7.43 -1.76 -3.02
CA SER A 173 6.87 -0.97 -1.94
C SER A 173 5.94 -1.75 -0.99
N SER A 174 5.63 -3.01 -1.29
CA SER A 174 4.91 -3.92 -0.39
C SER A 174 5.82 -4.92 0.32
N SER A 175 7.14 -4.91 0.05
CA SER A 175 8.11 -5.83 0.67
C SER A 175 9.03 -5.10 1.64
N VAL A 176 8.95 -5.46 2.94
CA VAL A 176 9.86 -4.96 3.98
C VAL A 176 11.32 -5.25 3.62
N SER A 177 11.60 -6.43 3.08
CA SER A 177 12.96 -6.86 2.73
C SER A 177 13.56 -6.04 1.59
N GLU A 178 12.79 -5.73 0.55
CA GLU A 178 13.27 -4.95 -0.60
C GLU A 178 13.49 -3.48 -0.22
N LEU A 179 12.54 -2.89 0.51
CA LEU A 179 12.67 -1.53 1.03
C LEU A 179 13.87 -1.40 1.99
N TRP A 180 14.04 -2.36 2.91
CA TRP A 180 15.18 -2.38 3.82
C TRP A 180 16.51 -2.50 3.07
N ARG A 181 16.56 -3.33 2.02
CA ARG A 181 17.76 -3.48 1.17
C ARG A 181 18.09 -2.18 0.45
N ALA A 182 17.11 -1.54 -0.19
CA ALA A 182 17.30 -0.25 -0.86
C ALA A 182 17.78 0.82 0.13
N PHE A 183 17.23 0.82 1.35
CA PHE A 183 17.65 1.72 2.42
C PHE A 183 19.10 1.52 2.83
N LEU A 184 19.56 0.27 3.00
CA LEU A 184 20.97 -0.01 3.31
C LEU A 184 21.92 0.37 2.16
N ILE A 185 21.53 0.18 0.90
CA ILE A 185 22.31 0.62 -0.26
C ILE A 185 22.41 2.15 -0.30
N ALA A 186 21.32 2.85 0.00
CA ALA A 186 21.34 4.31 0.10
C ALA A 186 22.24 4.77 1.25
N ALA A 187 22.14 4.11 2.41
CA ALA A 187 22.94 4.40 3.59
C ALA A 187 24.44 4.18 3.38
N SER A 188 24.86 3.19 2.58
CA SER A 188 26.28 2.98 2.28
C SER A 188 26.92 4.10 1.46
N ASN A 189 26.11 4.94 0.82
CA ASN A 189 26.57 6.07 -0.01
C ASN A 189 26.26 7.43 0.63
N ALA A 190 25.74 7.44 1.87
CA ALA A 190 25.41 8.64 2.61
C ALA A 190 26.47 8.90 3.70
N ASP A 191 26.55 10.14 4.17
CA ASP A 191 27.29 10.50 5.38
C ASP A 191 26.58 9.90 6.62
N GLU A 192 25.96 10.75 7.46
CA GLU A 192 25.18 10.30 8.60
C GLU A 192 23.69 10.25 8.26
N ILE A 193 23.04 9.12 8.55
CA ILE A 193 21.58 9.01 8.52
C ILE A 193 21.08 8.76 9.94
N VAL A 194 20.12 9.56 10.37
CA VAL A 194 19.44 9.40 11.66
C VAL A 194 17.98 9.07 11.41
N CYS A 195 17.56 7.87 11.79
CA CYS A 195 16.19 7.41 11.71
C CYS A 195 15.49 7.48 13.07
N VAL A 196 14.36 8.17 13.13
CA VAL A 196 13.51 8.24 14.34
C VAL A 196 12.23 7.46 14.10
N LEU A 197 12.05 6.37 14.83
CA LEU A 197 10.83 5.56 14.82
C LEU A 197 10.08 5.77 16.14
N ASP A 198 8.98 6.52 16.09
CA ASP A 198 8.16 6.79 17.26
C ASP A 198 7.05 5.74 17.42
N ALA A 199 6.82 5.32 18.67
CA ALA A 199 5.75 4.42 19.09
C ALA A 199 5.77 3.03 18.43
N LEU A 200 6.93 2.35 18.39
CA LEU A 200 7.07 1.02 17.76
C LEU A 200 6.07 -0.02 18.31
N ASP A 201 5.58 0.14 19.55
CA ASP A 201 4.52 -0.70 20.13
C ASP A 201 3.17 -0.60 19.40
N GLU A 202 2.93 0.47 18.66
CA GLU A 202 1.72 0.69 17.84
C GLU A 202 1.82 0.10 16.42
N CYS A 203 2.98 -0.48 16.05
CA CYS A 203 3.14 -1.25 14.83
C CYS A 203 2.46 -2.63 14.96
N ASN A 204 1.86 -3.16 13.89
CA ASN A 204 1.23 -4.48 13.91
C ASN A 204 2.25 -5.56 14.31
N SER A 205 1.79 -6.67 14.89
CA SER A 205 2.69 -7.66 15.51
C SER A 205 3.65 -8.33 14.51
N SER A 206 3.17 -8.67 13.30
CA SER A 206 3.97 -9.31 12.25
C SER A 206 5.07 -8.39 11.72
N ASP A 207 4.73 -7.17 11.32
CA ASP A 207 5.68 -6.23 10.74
C ASP A 207 6.64 -5.68 11.80
N ARG A 208 6.16 -5.49 13.05
CA ARG A 208 7.01 -5.15 14.19
C ARG A 208 8.09 -6.20 14.39
N SER A 209 7.73 -7.49 14.34
CA SER A 209 8.70 -8.59 14.44
C SER A 209 9.74 -8.54 13.33
N GLN A 210 9.31 -8.30 12.08
CA GLN A 210 10.21 -8.16 10.93
C GLN A 210 11.17 -6.98 11.10
N LEU A 211 10.66 -5.80 11.47
CA LEU A 211 11.46 -4.60 11.63
C LEU A 211 12.48 -4.73 12.77
N ILE A 212 12.07 -5.30 13.92
CA ILE A 212 13.00 -5.59 15.01
C ILE A 212 14.06 -6.60 14.58
N THR A 213 13.70 -7.61 13.80
CA THR A 213 14.67 -8.58 13.25
C THR A 213 15.68 -7.89 12.35
N LYS A 214 15.26 -6.96 11.49
CA LYS A 214 16.16 -6.16 10.65
C LYS A 214 17.08 -5.23 11.43
N LEU A 215 16.57 -4.60 12.49
CA LEU A 215 17.40 -3.80 13.40
C LEU A 215 18.44 -4.69 14.12
N LYS A 216 18.07 -5.89 14.58
CA LYS A 216 19.01 -6.85 15.16
C LYS A 216 20.08 -7.30 14.17
N GLU A 217 19.71 -7.58 12.93
CA GLU A 217 20.65 -7.97 11.88
C GLU A 217 21.68 -6.86 11.63
N LEU A 218 21.22 -5.59 11.60
CA LEU A 218 22.08 -4.43 11.38
C LEU A 218 23.07 -4.19 12.53
N TYR A 219 22.61 -4.28 13.79
CA TYR A 219 23.44 -3.96 14.97
C TYR A 219 24.07 -5.19 15.64
N GLY A 220 23.72 -6.40 15.22
CA GLY A 220 24.29 -7.65 15.72
C GLY A 220 25.69 -7.96 15.16
N LYS A 221 26.13 -7.23 14.13
CA LYS A 221 27.45 -7.34 13.51
C LYS A 221 28.10 -5.95 13.38
N PRO A 222 29.43 -5.84 13.45
CA PRO A 222 30.13 -4.61 13.10
C PRO A 222 29.76 -4.18 11.67
N THR A 223 29.50 -2.90 11.48
CA THR A 223 29.12 -2.32 10.19
C THR A 223 29.86 -1.01 9.97
N ASP A 224 30.31 -0.77 8.74
CA ASP A 224 30.99 0.45 8.33
C ASP A 224 30.01 1.59 8.01
N LEU A 225 28.70 1.35 8.13
CA LEU A 225 27.66 2.36 7.95
C LEU A 225 27.70 3.39 9.09
N ASN A 226 27.30 4.63 8.79
CA ASN A 226 26.99 5.65 9.80
C ASN A 226 25.48 5.88 9.88
N LEU A 227 24.78 4.86 10.40
CA LEU A 227 23.33 4.80 10.48
C LEU A 227 22.89 4.68 11.93
N LYS A 228 22.16 5.69 12.42
CA LYS A 228 21.66 5.75 13.79
C LYS A 228 20.15 5.58 13.83
N PHE A 229 19.66 4.74 14.73
CA PHE A 229 18.23 4.61 15.00
C PHE A 229 17.90 5.06 16.42
N LEU A 230 16.90 5.93 16.55
CA LEU A 230 16.24 6.21 17.82
C LEU A 230 14.83 5.64 17.75
N VAL A 231 14.54 4.67 18.63
CA VAL A 231 13.25 3.98 18.66
C VAL A 231 12.56 4.32 19.98
N THR A 232 11.34 4.84 19.92
CA THR A 232 10.51 5.02 21.12
C THR A 232 9.47 3.91 21.21
N SER A 233 9.21 3.39 22.41
CA SER A 233 8.10 2.45 22.63
C SER A 233 7.68 2.36 24.10
N ARG A 234 6.56 1.68 24.36
CA ARG A 234 6.28 1.11 25.69
C ARG A 234 7.17 -0.12 25.94
N PRO A 235 7.49 -0.45 27.21
CA PRO A 235 8.23 -1.66 27.58
C PRO A 235 7.32 -2.91 27.59
N THR A 236 6.68 -3.23 26.47
CA THR A 236 5.88 -4.45 26.38
C THR A 236 6.78 -5.68 26.42
N ARG A 237 6.27 -6.81 26.95
CA ARG A 237 7.07 -8.02 27.16
C ARG A 237 7.77 -8.50 25.88
N ASP A 238 7.09 -8.44 24.74
CA ASP A 238 7.62 -8.81 23.44
C ASP A 238 8.73 -7.86 22.96
N ILE A 239 8.57 -6.54 23.11
CA ILE A 239 9.60 -5.56 22.72
C ILE A 239 10.80 -5.63 23.65
N VAL A 240 10.58 -5.77 24.96
CA VAL A 240 11.65 -5.95 25.96
C VAL A 240 12.45 -7.22 25.67
N HIS A 241 11.80 -8.35 25.39
CA HIS A 241 12.50 -9.58 25.03
C HIS A 241 13.20 -9.47 23.67
N ALA A 242 12.60 -8.76 22.73
CA ALA A 242 13.15 -8.64 21.40
C ALA A 242 14.35 -7.68 21.38
N LEU A 243 14.26 -6.46 21.90
CA LEU A 243 15.34 -5.47 21.82
C LEU A 243 16.46 -5.67 22.85
N ARG A 244 16.38 -6.69 23.72
CA ARG A 244 17.46 -7.07 24.64
C ARG A 244 18.72 -7.48 23.86
N PRO A 245 19.93 -6.96 24.19
CA PRO A 245 21.17 -7.40 23.56
C PRO A 245 21.43 -8.87 23.92
N MET A 246 21.59 -9.74 22.91
CA MET A 246 22.24 -11.04 23.10
C MET A 246 23.73 -10.87 22.78
N ARG A 247 24.61 -11.05 23.77
CA ARG A 247 25.94 -11.61 23.50
C ARG A 247 26.41 -12.54 24.61
N GLU A 248 26.78 -13.74 24.16
CA GLU A 248 27.60 -14.78 24.77
C GLU A 248 27.06 -15.51 26.02
N VAL A 249 26.13 -16.43 25.74
CA VAL A 249 26.05 -17.69 26.50
C VAL A 249 27.28 -18.54 26.14
N LEU A 250 28.37 -18.32 26.86
CA LEU A 250 29.42 -19.32 27.11
C LEU A 250 29.76 -19.29 28.60
N GLN A 251 28.78 -19.69 29.42
CA GLN A 251 29.01 -20.34 30.72
C GLN A 251 27.67 -20.85 31.26
N GLU A 252 27.69 -22.08 31.78
CA GLU A 252 26.53 -22.82 32.28
C GLU A 252 25.78 -22.11 33.42
N PRO A 253 24.47 -22.37 33.59
CA PRO A 253 23.67 -21.72 34.61
C PRO A 253 23.84 -22.40 35.98
N THR A 254 24.43 -21.70 36.94
CA THR A 254 24.12 -21.94 38.36
C THR A 254 23.03 -20.98 38.82
N ALA A 255 22.11 -21.52 39.61
CA ALA A 255 20.83 -20.94 39.97
C ALA A 255 20.91 -19.61 40.72
N GLN A 256 19.81 -18.83 40.57
CA GLN A 256 19.37 -17.69 41.37
C GLN A 256 20.08 -16.34 41.14
N GLN A 257 19.65 -15.63 40.10
CA GLN A 257 19.37 -14.18 40.09
C GLN A 257 18.71 -13.81 38.74
N PRO A 258 17.76 -12.85 38.69
CA PRO A 258 17.27 -12.35 37.41
C PRO A 258 18.39 -11.53 36.75
N LEU A 259 18.99 -12.05 35.68
CA LEU A 259 20.04 -11.33 34.95
C LEU A 259 19.48 -10.02 34.36
N GLU A 260 19.99 -8.92 34.90
CA GLU A 260 19.86 -7.54 34.43
C GLU A 260 20.45 -7.39 33.02
N VAL A 261 19.84 -6.52 32.22
CA VAL A 261 20.21 -6.25 30.82
C VAL A 261 21.44 -5.35 30.79
N PRO A 262 22.37 -5.45 29.80
CA PRO A 262 23.42 -4.44 29.66
C PRO A 262 22.80 -3.07 29.34
N GLU A 263 22.87 -2.13 30.29
CA GLU A 263 22.21 -0.81 30.34
C GLU A 263 22.67 0.22 29.28
N SER A 264 23.63 -0.11 28.42
CA SER A 264 24.42 0.93 27.73
C SER A 264 23.72 1.66 26.56
N LEU A 265 22.52 1.25 26.13
CA LEU A 265 21.78 1.85 24.99
C LEU A 265 20.25 1.94 25.20
N LEU A 266 19.83 1.94 26.47
CA LEU A 266 18.44 2.11 26.89
C LEU A 266 18.33 3.38 27.73
N ILE A 267 17.31 4.20 27.48
CA ILE A 267 16.94 5.29 28.36
C ILE A 267 15.48 5.11 28.76
N HIS A 268 15.23 5.03 30.06
CA HIS A 268 13.88 5.06 30.61
C HIS A 268 13.45 6.52 30.86
N LEU A 269 12.43 7.00 30.15
CA LEU A 269 11.87 8.36 30.31
C LEU A 269 11.09 8.57 31.63
N ASN A 270 11.18 7.61 32.55
CA ASN A 270 10.73 7.73 33.93
C ASN A 270 11.92 7.86 34.91
N GLY A 271 13.16 7.81 34.42
CA GLY A 271 14.41 7.92 35.18
C GLY A 271 14.85 6.59 35.82
N ASP A 272 16.15 6.30 35.73
CA ASP A 272 16.79 5.17 36.39
C ASP A 272 17.41 5.64 37.72
N GLY A 273 16.68 5.38 38.82
CA GLY A 273 17.04 5.84 40.16
C GLY A 273 16.39 7.16 40.58
N ASP A 274 16.60 7.56 41.84
CA ASP A 274 15.83 8.64 42.48
C ASP A 274 16.26 10.05 42.01
N GLU A 275 17.54 10.26 41.71
CA GLU A 275 18.06 11.55 41.23
C GLU A 275 17.53 11.92 39.83
N GLU A 276 17.40 10.94 38.94
CA GLU A 276 16.88 11.15 37.59
C GLU A 276 15.39 11.43 37.59
N LYS A 277 14.63 10.69 38.43
CA LYS A 277 13.22 10.96 38.68
C LYS A 277 12.98 12.39 39.16
N GLU A 278 13.84 12.91 40.03
CA GLU A 278 13.74 14.29 40.51
C GLU A 278 14.03 15.34 39.41
N LYS A 279 14.96 15.06 38.49
CA LYS A 279 15.22 15.92 37.31
C LYS A 279 14.02 15.95 36.37
N ILE A 280 13.41 14.80 36.08
CA ILE A 280 12.21 14.69 35.23
C ILE A 280 11.02 15.39 35.90
N ALA A 281 10.84 15.23 37.22
CA ALA A 281 9.79 15.92 37.98
C ALA A 281 9.92 17.45 37.90
N ARG A 282 11.15 17.99 37.88
CA ARG A 282 11.39 19.43 37.68
C ARG A 282 10.91 19.91 36.31
N GLU A 283 11.10 19.14 35.24
CA GLU A 283 10.59 19.51 33.92
C GLU A 283 9.06 19.48 33.84
N ILE A 284 8.43 18.50 34.50
CA ILE A 284 6.97 18.44 34.62
C ILE A 284 6.46 19.69 35.38
N ASN A 285 7.18 20.17 36.39
CA ASN A 285 6.85 21.42 37.08
C ASN A 285 6.96 22.65 36.17
N THR A 286 7.96 22.72 35.30
CA THR A 286 8.07 23.76 34.26
C THR A 286 6.87 23.73 33.32
N PHE A 287 6.44 22.54 32.90
CA PHE A 287 5.24 22.37 32.07
C PHE A 287 3.97 22.86 32.78
N ILE A 288 3.82 22.55 34.08
CA ILE A 288 2.70 23.03 34.90
C ILE A 288 2.69 24.55 34.96
N ASP A 289 3.83 25.19 35.23
CA ASP A 289 3.92 26.65 35.30
C ASP A 289 3.47 27.32 34.00
N ALA A 290 3.96 26.84 32.86
CA ALA A 290 3.61 27.38 31.57
C ALA A 290 2.10 27.27 31.31
N ARG A 291 1.50 26.10 31.59
CA ARG A 291 0.07 25.89 31.35
C ARG A 291 -0.82 26.61 32.37
N VAL A 292 -0.41 26.71 33.64
CA VAL A 292 -1.11 27.53 34.65
C VAL A 292 -1.08 29.01 34.25
N HIS A 293 0.01 29.49 33.66
CA HIS A 293 0.08 30.85 33.14
C HIS A 293 -0.92 31.09 31.98
N GLU A 294 -1.04 30.15 31.04
CA GLU A 294 -2.02 30.20 29.96
C GLU A 294 -3.46 30.21 30.49
N ILE A 295 -3.78 29.32 31.45
CA ILE A 295 -5.10 29.27 32.09
C ILE A 295 -5.38 30.53 32.90
N SER A 296 -4.40 31.03 33.64
CA SER A 296 -4.52 32.29 34.38
C SER A 296 -4.85 33.46 33.46
N THR A 297 -4.32 33.46 32.24
CA THR A 297 -4.65 34.50 31.25
C THR A 297 -6.10 34.38 30.77
N LYS A 298 -6.56 33.15 30.50
CA LYS A 298 -7.95 32.90 30.08
C LYS A 298 -8.98 33.20 31.17
N LEU A 299 -8.71 32.76 32.40
CA LEU A 299 -9.57 32.93 33.58
C LEU A 299 -9.35 34.26 34.31
N GLN A 300 -8.44 35.11 33.83
CA GLN A 300 -8.09 36.41 34.41
C GLN A 300 -7.67 36.33 35.90
N LEU A 301 -6.91 35.30 36.27
CA LEU A 301 -6.36 35.14 37.62
C LEU A 301 -5.31 36.21 37.92
N GLY A 302 -5.33 36.78 39.12
CA GLY A 302 -4.25 37.61 39.64
C GLY A 302 -2.98 36.80 39.95
N ASP A 303 -1.88 37.50 40.23
CA ASP A 303 -0.58 36.85 40.45
C ASP A 303 -0.56 35.97 41.71
N ASN A 304 -1.31 36.33 42.75
CA ASN A 304 -1.41 35.54 43.98
C ASN A 304 -2.17 34.22 43.73
N GLU A 305 -3.29 34.30 43.02
CA GLU A 305 -4.11 33.14 42.64
C GLU A 305 -3.35 32.20 41.70
N ARG A 306 -2.65 32.76 40.71
CA ARG A 306 -1.78 32.00 39.80
C ARG A 306 -0.70 31.24 40.54
N ASN A 307 0.01 31.92 41.44
CA ASN A 307 1.10 31.32 42.21
C ASN A 307 0.57 30.22 43.14
N LEU A 308 -0.58 30.45 43.78
CA LEU A 308 -1.23 29.47 44.63
C LEU A 308 -1.66 28.23 43.84
N LEU A 309 -2.29 28.39 42.67
CA LEU A 309 -2.71 27.28 41.82
C LEU A 309 -1.51 26.45 41.34
N SER A 310 -0.45 27.12 40.87
CA SER A 310 0.81 26.45 40.50
C SER A 310 1.40 25.69 41.69
N GLU A 311 1.51 26.34 42.85
CA GLU A 311 2.04 25.72 44.07
C GLU A 311 1.22 24.47 44.47
N ARG A 312 -0.10 24.54 44.46
CA ARG A 312 -0.96 23.40 44.79
C ARG A 312 -0.80 22.25 43.81
N LEU A 313 -0.79 22.52 42.50
CA LEU A 313 -0.57 21.50 41.47
C LEU A 313 0.80 20.83 41.59
N LYS A 314 1.84 21.59 41.94
CA LYS A 314 3.18 21.07 42.23
C LYS A 314 3.24 20.31 43.56
N ASN A 315 2.59 20.80 44.61
CA ASN A 315 2.62 20.19 45.94
C ASN A 315 1.74 18.94 46.06
N THR A 316 0.75 18.76 45.18
CA THR A 316 0.13 17.44 45.05
C THR A 316 1.18 16.36 44.73
N GLN A 317 2.35 16.72 44.17
CA GLN A 317 3.40 15.80 43.73
C GLN A 317 4.40 15.40 44.82
N LYS A 318 4.37 16.02 46.01
CA LYS A 318 5.29 15.64 47.10
C LYS A 318 4.73 14.45 47.89
N PRO A 319 5.53 13.40 48.17
CA PRO A 319 5.10 12.30 49.02
C PRO A 319 4.75 12.84 50.41
N LYS A 320 3.58 12.47 50.93
CA LYS A 320 3.23 12.70 52.33
C LYS A 320 3.88 11.58 53.15
N SER A 321 4.97 11.91 53.86
CA SER A 321 5.62 11.10 54.92
C SER A 321 6.68 10.07 54.48
N ASN A 322 7.63 9.83 55.41
CA ASN A 322 8.85 9.00 55.35
C ASN A 322 8.63 7.48 55.18
N ASN A 323 7.51 7.05 54.58
CA ASN A 323 7.31 5.64 54.26
C ASN A 323 7.89 5.34 52.89
N VAL A 324 9.15 4.91 52.90
CA VAL A 324 9.88 4.34 51.77
C VAL A 324 9.20 3.01 51.39
N GLY A 325 8.22 3.05 50.49
CA GLY A 325 7.52 1.84 50.03
C GLY A 325 6.30 2.09 49.14
N GLU A 326 5.63 3.24 49.24
CA GLU A 326 4.57 3.62 48.29
C GLU A 326 5.17 4.47 47.16
N ILE A 327 5.51 3.81 46.06
CA ILE A 327 5.89 4.43 44.80
C ILE A 327 4.78 5.42 44.41
N THR A 328 5.12 6.70 44.28
CA THR A 328 4.29 7.74 43.66
C THR A 328 3.76 7.23 42.32
N GLN A 329 2.48 6.88 42.25
CA GLN A 329 1.82 6.39 41.05
C GLN A 329 1.92 7.45 39.93
N ASN A 330 2.69 7.08 38.89
CA ASN A 330 2.85 7.66 37.55
C ASN A 330 2.02 8.90 37.21
N ARG A 331 2.67 10.08 37.29
CA ARG A 331 2.13 11.36 36.80
C ARG A 331 2.83 11.75 35.52
N THR A 332 2.13 11.60 34.41
CA THR A 332 2.65 11.88 33.08
C THR A 332 2.21 13.26 32.58
N TYR A 333 2.85 13.79 31.53
CA TYR A 333 2.42 15.04 30.89
C TYR A 333 0.94 14.98 30.48
N LEU A 334 0.46 13.80 30.07
CA LEU A 334 -0.95 13.57 29.75
C LEU A 334 -1.87 13.80 30.96
N TRP A 335 -1.52 13.31 32.16
CA TRP A 335 -2.31 13.57 33.36
C TRP A 335 -2.42 15.08 33.65
N VAL A 336 -1.28 15.78 33.60
CA VAL A 336 -1.26 17.24 33.84
C VAL A 336 -2.14 17.97 32.84
N TYR A 337 -2.05 17.58 31.56
CA TYR A 337 -2.87 18.14 30.49
C TYR A 337 -4.38 17.95 30.75
N LEU A 338 -4.79 16.74 31.15
CA LEU A 338 -6.20 16.42 31.46
C LEU A 338 -6.70 17.17 32.71
N VAL A 339 -5.89 17.24 33.76
CA VAL A 339 -6.25 17.94 35.01
C VAL A 339 -6.41 19.44 34.81
N LEU A 340 -5.52 20.05 34.04
CA LEU A 340 -5.59 21.48 33.77
C LEU A 340 -6.80 21.84 32.91
N ASP A 341 -7.21 20.98 31.98
CA ASP A 341 -8.44 21.15 31.23
C ASP A 341 -9.69 20.99 32.11
N LEU A 342 -9.68 20.04 33.05
CA LEU A 342 -10.76 19.92 34.05
C LEU A 342 -10.90 21.19 34.89
N ILE A 343 -9.80 21.88 35.20
CA ILE A 343 -9.82 23.18 35.87
C ILE A 343 -10.37 24.25 34.92
N GLU A 344 -9.88 24.34 33.67
CA GLU A 344 -10.34 25.33 32.69
C GLU A 344 -11.85 25.27 32.42
N GLN A 345 -12.43 24.07 32.41
CA GLN A 345 -13.85 23.83 32.11
C GLN A 345 -14.76 23.83 33.35
N ASP A 346 -14.22 24.02 34.56
CA ASP A 346 -15.06 24.01 35.77
C ASP A 346 -15.87 25.31 35.89
N SER A 347 -17.19 25.19 35.85
CA SER A 347 -18.12 26.31 35.93
C SER A 347 -18.04 27.08 37.25
N ASP A 348 -17.62 26.42 38.33
CA ASP A 348 -17.49 27.05 39.66
C ASP A 348 -16.28 28.00 39.72
N ILE A 349 -15.30 27.84 38.84
CA ILE A 349 -14.12 28.71 38.73
C ILE A 349 -14.46 30.01 37.98
N ASN A 350 -15.51 30.03 37.16
CA ASN A 350 -15.96 31.24 36.46
C ASN A 350 -16.69 32.26 37.37
N ILE A 351 -16.84 31.98 38.67
CA ILE A 351 -17.54 32.86 39.63
C ILE A 351 -16.59 33.20 40.80
N GLY A 352 -15.75 34.22 40.60
CA GLY A 352 -14.95 34.83 41.66
C GLY A 352 -13.85 33.93 42.23
N ILE A 353 -12.64 34.02 41.67
CA ILE A 353 -11.55 33.12 42.02
C ILE A 353 -10.80 33.67 43.23
N ASP A 354 -11.09 33.12 44.40
CA ASP A 354 -10.34 33.39 45.64
C ASP A 354 -9.54 32.15 46.09
N LYS A 355 -8.81 32.31 47.19
CA LYS A 355 -7.97 31.25 47.77
C LYS A 355 -8.78 30.00 48.15
N ASP A 356 -9.99 30.16 48.67
CA ASP A 356 -10.83 29.05 49.16
C ASP A 356 -11.39 28.25 47.99
N THR A 357 -11.72 28.90 46.87
CA THR A 357 -12.09 28.23 45.61
C THR A 357 -10.93 27.38 45.08
N ILE A 358 -9.71 27.93 45.04
CA ILE A 358 -8.52 27.20 44.56
C ILE A 358 -8.20 26.00 45.46
N ASP A 359 -8.28 26.16 46.78
CA ASP A 359 -8.04 25.07 47.72
C ASP A 359 -9.11 23.98 47.59
N THR A 360 -10.37 24.35 47.33
CA THR A 360 -11.46 23.40 47.09
C THR A 360 -11.23 22.61 45.79
N VAL A 361 -10.97 23.29 44.67
CA VAL A 361 -10.74 22.65 43.36
C VAL A 361 -9.51 21.73 43.41
N THR A 362 -8.41 22.21 43.97
CA THR A 362 -7.16 21.45 44.03
C THR A 362 -7.24 20.23 44.95
N SER A 363 -8.07 20.28 45.99
CA SER A 363 -8.33 19.13 46.87
C SER A 363 -9.09 17.99 46.19
N GLN A 364 -9.87 18.32 45.16
CA GLN A 364 -10.69 17.37 44.41
C GLN A 364 -10.00 16.82 43.16
N LEU A 365 -8.77 17.21 42.84
CA LEU A 365 -8.13 16.77 41.59
C LEU A 365 -7.93 15.24 41.54
N PRO A 366 -8.14 14.64 40.35
CA PRO A 366 -7.96 13.20 40.17
C PRO A 366 -6.49 12.82 40.36
N LYS A 367 -6.20 11.73 41.07
CA LYS A 367 -4.81 11.31 41.39
C LYS A 367 -4.17 10.50 40.27
N THR A 368 -4.97 9.89 39.40
CA THR A 368 -4.54 9.01 38.31
C THR A 368 -5.12 9.47 36.97
N ILE A 369 -4.55 8.97 35.86
CA ILE A 369 -5.10 9.22 34.50
C ILE A 369 -6.52 8.66 34.39
N ASP A 370 -6.77 7.48 34.95
CA ASP A 370 -8.08 6.83 34.97
C ASP A 370 -9.13 7.68 35.70
N GLU A 371 -8.78 8.22 36.87
CA GLU A 371 -9.66 9.15 37.60
C GLU A 371 -9.92 10.44 36.81
N ALA A 372 -8.92 10.92 36.05
CA ALA A 372 -9.08 12.10 35.20
C ALA A 372 -10.05 11.82 34.04
N TYR A 373 -9.90 10.68 33.37
CA TYR A 373 -10.83 10.22 32.34
C TYR A 373 -12.25 10.04 32.87
N GLU A 374 -12.39 9.40 34.04
CA GLU A 374 -13.67 9.21 34.70
C GLU A 374 -14.36 10.57 34.96
N LYS A 375 -13.63 11.56 35.47
CA LYS A 375 -14.16 12.91 35.70
C LYS A 375 -14.54 13.65 34.43
N ILE A 376 -13.72 13.57 33.38
CA ILE A 376 -14.00 14.21 32.08
C ILE A 376 -15.31 13.66 31.51
N LEU A 377 -15.45 12.34 31.47
CA LEU A 377 -16.64 11.71 30.90
C LEU A 377 -17.87 11.85 31.81
N SER A 378 -17.70 11.87 33.13
CA SER A 378 -18.79 12.08 34.10
C SER A 378 -19.39 13.47 34.04
N ARG A 379 -18.66 14.48 33.54
CA ARG A 379 -19.19 15.84 33.32
C ARG A 379 -20.13 15.92 32.11
N SER A 380 -20.14 14.92 31.24
CA SER A 380 -21.02 14.89 30.08
C SER A 380 -22.48 14.90 30.51
N CYS A 381 -23.22 15.96 30.13
CA CYS A 381 -24.65 16.07 30.42
C CYS A 381 -25.51 15.06 29.65
N LYS A 382 -24.94 14.34 28.67
CA LYS A 382 -25.63 13.38 27.80
C LYS A 382 -24.84 12.07 27.70
N HIS A 383 -24.77 11.38 28.84
CA HIS A 383 -24.02 10.13 29.03
C HIS A 383 -24.23 9.09 27.91
N GLU A 384 -25.49 8.81 27.52
CA GLU A 384 -25.79 7.80 26.48
C GLU A 384 -25.31 8.22 25.09
N GLU A 385 -25.38 9.51 24.76
CA GLU A 385 -24.89 10.03 23.48
C GLU A 385 -23.36 9.99 23.43
N ALA A 386 -22.67 10.35 24.51
CA ALA A 386 -21.23 10.22 24.63
C ALA A 386 -20.79 8.75 24.52
N LYS A 387 -21.53 7.83 25.16
CA LYS A 387 -21.28 6.40 25.09
C LYS A 387 -21.40 5.87 23.66
N LYS A 388 -22.49 6.20 22.96
CA LYS A 388 -22.69 5.80 21.55
C LYS A 388 -21.54 6.28 20.66
N LEU A 389 -21.13 7.54 20.82
CA LEU A 389 -20.04 8.15 20.05
C LEU A 389 -18.72 7.40 20.29
N LEU A 390 -18.36 7.14 21.54
CA LEU A 390 -17.14 6.41 21.88
C LEU A 390 -17.17 4.96 21.40
N GLN A 391 -18.33 4.29 21.45
CA GLN A 391 -18.49 2.94 20.87
C GLN A 391 -18.21 2.92 19.36
N ILE A 392 -18.66 3.93 18.61
CA ILE A 392 -18.38 4.05 17.18
C ILE A 392 -16.87 4.27 16.96
N VAL A 393 -16.27 5.24 17.65
CA VAL A 393 -14.84 5.57 17.50
C VAL A 393 -13.94 4.38 17.80
N VAL A 394 -14.23 3.65 18.88
CA VAL A 394 -13.40 2.52 19.33
C VAL A 394 -13.51 1.31 18.40
N ALA A 395 -14.69 1.05 17.82
CA ALA A 395 -14.91 -0.10 16.94
C ALA A 395 -14.57 0.14 15.47
N ALA A 396 -14.41 1.40 15.05
CA ALA A 396 -14.19 1.72 13.64
C ALA A 396 -12.86 1.14 13.12
N SER A 397 -12.89 0.51 11.94
CA SER A 397 -11.71 -0.09 11.29
C SER A 397 -10.67 0.94 10.85
N ARG A 398 -11.09 2.19 10.72
CA ARG A 398 -10.27 3.38 10.50
C ARG A 398 -10.96 4.59 11.11
N PRO A 399 -10.25 5.71 11.37
CA PRO A 399 -10.87 6.95 11.83
C PRO A 399 -11.93 7.39 10.83
N LEU A 400 -13.13 7.63 11.34
CA LEU A 400 -14.22 8.20 10.56
C LEU A 400 -13.97 9.70 10.40
N ASN A 401 -14.26 10.22 9.22
CA ASN A 401 -14.33 11.66 9.05
C ASN A 401 -15.62 12.24 9.68
N LEU A 402 -15.72 13.57 9.81
CA LEU A 402 -16.86 14.23 10.43
C LEU A 402 -18.19 13.91 9.73
N GLU A 403 -18.22 13.82 8.40
CA GLU A 403 -19.43 13.48 7.64
C GLU A 403 -19.86 12.03 7.87
N GLU A 404 -18.90 11.11 7.85
CA GLU A 404 -19.12 9.69 8.14
C GLU A 404 -19.63 9.47 9.56
N MET A 405 -18.98 10.14 10.53
CA MET A 405 -19.40 10.11 11.93
C MET A 405 -20.79 10.73 12.09
N TYR A 406 -21.09 11.82 11.40
CA TYR A 406 -22.42 12.43 11.44
C TYR A 406 -23.50 11.45 11.02
N VAL A 407 -23.30 10.74 9.90
CA VAL A 407 -24.21 9.69 9.42
C VAL A 407 -24.33 8.58 10.47
N ALA A 408 -23.22 8.00 10.91
CA ALA A 408 -23.21 6.88 11.86
C ALA A 408 -23.85 7.24 13.22
N PHE A 409 -23.56 8.42 13.74
CA PHE A 409 -24.04 8.90 15.03
C PHE A 409 -25.53 9.28 14.99
N THR A 410 -25.97 9.94 13.92
CA THR A 410 -27.35 10.47 13.77
C THR A 410 -28.35 9.41 13.31
N LEU A 411 -27.88 8.30 12.73
CA LEU A 411 -28.73 7.22 12.26
C LEU A 411 -29.68 6.71 13.37
N LYS A 412 -30.97 6.63 13.04
CA LYS A 412 -32.08 6.11 13.85
C LYS A 412 -32.94 5.22 12.97
N GLU A 413 -33.67 4.29 13.58
CA GLU A 413 -34.50 3.30 12.86
C GLU A 413 -35.54 3.93 11.91
N SER A 414 -35.95 5.19 12.13
CA SER A 414 -36.90 5.90 11.26
C SER A 414 -36.30 6.47 9.96
N HIS A 415 -34.98 6.63 9.88
CA HIS A 415 -34.34 7.27 8.72
C HIS A 415 -34.32 6.36 7.49
N ARG A 416 -34.57 6.94 6.32
CA ARG A 416 -34.72 6.23 5.03
C ARG A 416 -33.97 6.89 3.87
N SER A 417 -33.34 8.05 4.09
CA SER A 417 -32.58 8.80 3.08
C SER A 417 -31.59 9.74 3.74
N TYR A 418 -30.61 10.24 2.98
CA TYR A 418 -29.70 11.28 3.47
C TYR A 418 -30.44 12.57 3.79
N ASP A 419 -31.46 12.93 3.00
CA ASP A 419 -32.32 14.10 3.28
C ASP A 419 -33.02 13.99 4.65
N SER A 420 -33.34 12.76 5.08
CA SER A 420 -33.98 12.52 6.39
C SER A 420 -33.03 12.70 7.57
N LEU A 421 -31.71 12.71 7.37
CA LEU A 421 -30.70 12.96 8.40
C LEU A 421 -30.51 14.45 8.72
N LYS A 422 -31.36 15.34 8.18
CA LYS A 422 -31.21 16.81 8.00
C LYS A 422 -30.38 17.16 6.75
N PRO A 423 -30.74 18.23 6.01
CA PRO A 423 -30.19 18.51 4.68
C PRO A 423 -28.72 18.92 4.78
N LYS A 424 -27.97 18.64 3.70
CA LYS A 424 -26.56 19.02 3.43
C LYS A 424 -26.03 20.09 4.40
N LEU A 425 -25.38 19.65 5.46
CA LEU A 425 -24.72 20.54 6.42
C LEU A 425 -23.71 21.39 5.65
N ASN A 426 -23.84 22.71 5.75
CA ASN A 426 -22.77 23.57 5.26
C ASN A 426 -21.55 23.44 6.20
N SER A 427 -20.40 23.97 5.78
CA SER A 427 -19.15 23.89 6.56
C SER A 427 -19.30 24.36 8.01
N LYS A 428 -20.10 25.41 8.26
CA LYS A 428 -20.32 25.95 9.62
C LYS A 428 -21.12 25.01 10.50
N GLU A 429 -22.11 24.31 9.96
CA GLU A 429 -22.89 23.35 10.73
C GLU A 429 -22.09 22.08 11.03
N MET A 430 -21.19 21.68 10.13
CA MET A 430 -20.25 20.59 10.38
C MET A 430 -19.21 20.95 11.46
N GLU A 431 -18.72 22.18 11.47
CA GLU A 431 -17.87 22.71 12.55
C GLU A 431 -18.60 22.70 13.90
N ARG A 432 -19.88 23.10 13.92
CA ARG A 432 -20.73 23.01 15.13
C ARG A 432 -20.90 21.57 15.60
N PHE A 433 -21.14 20.62 14.70
CA PHE A 433 -21.20 19.20 15.06
C PHE A 433 -19.88 18.72 15.69
N GLY A 434 -18.74 19.13 15.13
CA GLY A 434 -17.42 18.85 15.71
C GLY A 434 -17.25 19.43 17.12
N HIS A 435 -17.77 20.64 17.37
CA HIS A 435 -17.82 21.23 18.71
C HIS A 435 -18.76 20.47 19.65
N ASP A 436 -19.98 20.17 19.23
CA ASP A 436 -20.97 19.40 20.02
C ASP A 436 -20.40 18.02 20.43
N MET A 437 -19.64 17.36 19.56
CA MET A 437 -18.97 16.11 19.88
C MET A 437 -17.92 16.27 21.00
N ARG A 438 -17.12 17.35 20.95
CA ARG A 438 -16.15 17.67 22.00
C ARG A 438 -16.86 18.03 23.31
N ASP A 439 -17.99 18.74 23.27
CA ASP A 439 -18.75 19.05 24.48
C ASP A 439 -19.33 17.79 25.15
N ARG A 440 -19.62 16.75 24.36
CA ARG A 440 -20.18 15.48 24.86
C ARG A 440 -19.12 14.54 25.43
N CYS A 441 -17.96 14.45 24.80
CA CYS A 441 -16.90 13.54 25.19
C CYS A 441 -15.75 14.23 25.94
N GLY A 442 -15.79 15.56 26.09
CA GLY A 442 -14.68 16.37 26.57
C GLY A 442 -13.43 16.22 25.69
N LEU A 443 -12.26 16.41 26.30
CA LEU A 443 -10.97 16.17 25.65
C LEU A 443 -10.70 14.70 25.28
N PHE A 444 -11.62 13.78 25.54
CA PHE A 444 -11.42 12.36 25.25
C PHE A 444 -11.31 12.06 23.75
N VAL A 445 -11.87 12.94 22.91
CA VAL A 445 -11.86 12.83 21.45
C VAL A 445 -11.23 14.08 20.84
N ARG A 446 -10.37 13.90 19.82
CA ARG A 446 -9.74 14.97 19.04
C ARG A 446 -10.17 14.88 17.58
N VAL A 447 -10.37 16.04 16.96
CA VAL A 447 -10.63 16.16 15.52
C VAL A 447 -9.41 16.80 14.85
N VAL A 448 -8.83 16.10 13.86
CA VAL A 448 -7.67 16.53 13.07
C VAL A 448 -7.98 16.27 11.60
N ASP A 449 -7.86 17.27 10.74
CA ASP A 449 -8.12 17.17 9.29
C ASP A 449 -9.46 16.48 8.99
N SER A 450 -10.51 16.90 9.72
CA SER A 450 -11.86 16.33 9.67
C SER A 450 -11.98 14.86 10.07
N LYS A 451 -10.92 14.22 10.61
CA LYS A 451 -10.93 12.85 11.13
C LYS A 451 -10.95 12.83 12.66
N ILE A 452 -11.60 11.81 13.20
CA ILE A 452 -11.92 11.72 14.63
C ILE A 452 -11.07 10.64 15.27
N TYR A 453 -10.37 11.01 16.35
CA TYR A 453 -9.42 10.16 17.07
C TYR A 453 -9.70 10.19 18.57
N LEU A 454 -9.32 9.13 19.28
CA LEU A 454 -9.16 9.21 20.72
C LEU A 454 -7.96 10.10 21.05
N ILE A 455 -7.98 10.75 22.21
CA ILE A 455 -6.88 11.61 22.65
C ILE A 455 -5.55 10.86 22.78
N HIS A 456 -5.61 9.59 23.19
CA HIS A 456 -4.46 8.73 23.38
C HIS A 456 -4.90 7.27 23.45
N GLN A 457 -4.02 6.32 23.14
CA GLN A 457 -4.33 4.89 23.21
C GLN A 457 -4.75 4.41 24.61
N THR A 458 -4.25 5.05 25.67
CA THR A 458 -4.72 4.80 27.05
C THR A 458 -6.19 5.09 27.26
N ALA A 459 -6.78 5.98 26.45
CA ALA A 459 -8.20 6.29 26.50
C ALA A 459 -9.02 5.08 26.01
N LYS A 460 -8.54 4.39 24.97
CA LYS A 460 -9.10 3.11 24.50
C LYS A 460 -8.97 2.02 25.56
N GLU A 461 -7.78 1.88 26.14
CA GLU A 461 -7.50 0.91 27.22
C GLU A 461 -8.34 1.17 28.48
N PHE A 462 -8.61 2.42 28.81
CA PHE A 462 -9.49 2.80 29.91
C PHE A 462 -10.95 2.40 29.64
N LEU A 463 -11.44 2.59 28.42
CA LEU A 463 -12.82 2.27 28.06
C LEU A 463 -13.06 0.78 27.86
N VAL A 464 -12.07 0.05 27.36
CA VAL A 464 -12.20 -1.33 26.87
C VAL A 464 -11.52 -2.33 27.80
N GLN A 465 -12.27 -3.32 28.26
CA GLN A 465 -11.75 -4.43 29.05
C GLN A 465 -10.93 -5.39 28.17
N ARG A 466 -9.72 -5.79 28.62
CA ARG A 466 -8.93 -6.85 27.97
C ARG A 466 -9.56 -8.21 28.24
N GLU A 467 -9.63 -9.08 27.22
CA GLU A 467 -10.28 -10.39 27.28
C GLU A 467 -9.75 -11.28 28.44
N ASP A 468 -8.45 -11.18 28.76
CA ASP A 468 -7.82 -11.96 29.86
C ASP A 468 -8.31 -11.57 31.27
N GLU A 469 -8.89 -10.38 31.45
CA GLU A 469 -9.43 -9.92 32.74
C GLU A 469 -10.91 -10.26 32.93
N GLU A 470 -11.61 -10.68 31.88
CA GLU A 470 -13.04 -11.04 31.94
C GLU A 470 -13.31 -12.25 32.85
N GLU A 471 -12.40 -13.23 32.90
CA GLU A 471 -12.57 -14.41 33.77
C GLU A 471 -12.32 -14.10 35.26
N LYS A 472 -11.43 -13.14 35.55
CA LYS A 472 -11.13 -12.73 36.93
C LYS A 472 -12.25 -11.89 37.53
N GLU A 473 -12.84 -10.98 36.75
CA GLU A 473 -13.84 -10.05 37.25
C GLU A 473 -15.27 -10.62 37.29
N LYS A 474 -15.58 -11.64 36.47
CA LYS A 474 -16.84 -12.41 36.56
C LYS A 474 -17.06 -13.05 37.94
N ARG A 475 -16.00 -13.29 38.73
CA ARG A 475 -16.11 -13.83 40.09
C ARG A 475 -16.39 -12.78 41.18
N LEU A 476 -16.22 -11.49 40.91
CA LEU A 476 -16.30 -10.42 41.92
C LEU A 476 -17.54 -9.52 41.81
N ARG A 477 -18.28 -9.52 40.70
CA ARG A 477 -19.46 -8.65 40.54
C ARG A 477 -20.75 -9.36 40.95
N SER A 478 -20.98 -9.46 42.26
CA SER A 478 -22.32 -9.36 42.82
C SER A 478 -22.40 -8.05 43.58
N THR A 479 -23.43 -7.25 43.29
CA THR A 479 -23.78 -5.98 43.97
C THR A 479 -22.83 -4.79 43.75
N HIS A 480 -22.97 -4.04 42.65
CA HIS A 480 -23.03 -2.56 42.61
C HIS A 480 -23.44 -2.05 41.21
N ARG A 481 -24.27 -1.00 41.15
CA ARG A 481 -24.70 -0.37 39.90
C ARG A 481 -23.49 0.38 39.29
N ASN A 482 -23.05 -0.05 38.10
CA ASN A 482 -21.92 0.56 37.39
C ASN A 482 -22.28 1.96 36.86
N THR A 483 -21.81 3.00 37.55
CA THR A 483 -21.77 4.39 37.04
C THR A 483 -20.37 4.80 36.57
N SER A 484 -19.42 3.87 36.48
CA SER A 484 -18.04 4.14 36.06
C SER A 484 -17.84 3.88 34.57
N TRP A 485 -17.12 4.79 33.92
CA TRP A 485 -16.68 4.71 32.52
C TRP A 485 -15.54 3.72 32.29
N LYS A 486 -14.72 3.43 33.31
CA LYS A 486 -13.65 2.44 33.22
C LYS A 486 -14.22 1.07 32.86
N TYR A 487 -13.71 0.47 31.78
CA TYR A 487 -14.19 -0.80 31.25
C TYR A 487 -15.70 -0.83 30.94
N SER A 488 -16.28 0.34 30.64
CA SER A 488 -17.71 0.47 30.33
C SER A 488 -18.07 0.01 28.92
N LEU A 489 -17.09 -0.11 28.03
CA LEU A 489 -17.27 -0.52 26.65
C LEU A 489 -16.72 -1.94 26.44
N GLN A 490 -17.57 -2.83 25.94
CA GLN A 490 -17.14 -4.14 25.47
C GLN A 490 -17.02 -4.11 23.95
N MET A 491 -15.87 -4.51 23.40
CA MET A 491 -15.59 -4.45 21.96
C MET A 491 -16.68 -5.13 21.14
N ARG A 492 -17.16 -6.28 21.62
CA ARG A 492 -18.27 -7.03 21.05
C ARG A 492 -19.51 -6.15 20.81
N TYR A 493 -19.96 -5.38 21.81
CA TYR A 493 -21.13 -4.50 21.66
C TYR A 493 -20.85 -3.28 20.80
N CYS A 494 -19.60 -2.80 20.79
CA CYS A 494 -19.19 -1.70 19.93
C CYS A 494 -19.22 -2.13 18.45
N HIS A 495 -18.70 -3.33 18.14
CA HIS A 495 -18.80 -3.96 16.83
C HIS A 495 -20.25 -4.26 16.45
N GLN A 496 -21.08 -4.72 17.39
CA GLN A 496 -22.51 -4.93 17.14
C GLN A 496 -23.22 -3.64 16.72
N LEU A 497 -23.03 -2.56 17.49
CA LEU A 497 -23.59 -1.25 17.18
C LEU A 497 -23.18 -0.78 15.78
N LEU A 498 -21.89 -0.91 15.44
CA LEU A 498 -21.39 -0.43 14.16
C LEU A 498 -21.84 -1.33 12.99
N ALA A 499 -21.97 -2.64 13.21
CA ALA A 499 -22.57 -3.56 12.25
C ALA A 499 -24.04 -3.18 11.98
N ASP A 500 -24.83 -2.90 13.03
CA ASP A 500 -26.23 -2.50 12.91
C ASP A 500 -26.36 -1.17 12.16
N ILE A 501 -25.51 -0.18 12.47
CA ILE A 501 -25.45 1.10 11.75
C ILE A 501 -25.15 0.87 10.26
N CYS A 502 -24.13 0.06 9.94
CA CYS A 502 -23.75 -0.21 8.55
C CYS A 502 -24.86 -0.97 7.81
N MET A 503 -25.41 -2.03 8.39
CA MET A 503 -26.50 -2.80 7.77
C MET A 503 -27.74 -1.95 7.56
N GLN A 504 -28.12 -1.12 8.55
CA GLN A 504 -29.26 -0.22 8.44
C GLN A 504 -29.03 0.81 7.32
N HIS A 505 -27.84 1.41 7.25
CA HIS A 505 -27.47 2.34 6.19
C HIS A 505 -27.65 1.71 4.81
N LEU A 506 -27.04 0.54 4.58
CA LEU A 506 -27.09 -0.17 3.30
C LEU A 506 -28.48 -0.69 2.92
N SER A 507 -29.29 -1.07 3.92
CA SER A 507 -30.59 -1.71 3.68
C SER A 507 -31.75 -0.72 3.55
N LYS A 508 -31.67 0.46 4.18
CA LYS A 508 -32.82 1.37 4.33
C LYS A 508 -32.73 2.65 3.52
N PHE A 509 -31.54 3.04 3.06
CA PHE A 509 -31.37 4.30 2.33
C PHE A 509 -31.90 4.15 0.90
N ALA A 510 -32.75 5.09 0.48
CA ALA A 510 -33.42 5.07 -0.81
C ALA A 510 -32.46 5.32 -1.98
N GLU A 511 -31.39 6.06 -1.74
CA GLU A 511 -30.40 6.46 -2.75
C GLU A 511 -29.71 5.25 -3.37
N LEU A 512 -29.41 4.20 -2.61
CA LEU A 512 -28.82 2.97 -3.12
C LEU A 512 -29.76 2.19 -4.07
N GLU A 513 -31.05 2.52 -4.10
CA GLU A 513 -32.03 1.93 -5.03
C GLU A 513 -32.34 2.86 -6.22
N ILE A 514 -32.40 4.17 -5.96
CA ILE A 514 -32.81 5.19 -6.94
C ILE A 514 -31.62 5.64 -7.81
N ASP A 515 -30.42 5.67 -7.24
CA ASP A 515 -29.17 6.10 -7.86
C ASP A 515 -28.08 5.03 -7.67
N PRO A 516 -28.26 3.82 -8.26
CA PRO A 516 -27.30 2.74 -8.07
C PRO A 516 -25.98 2.99 -8.79
N LEU A 517 -24.88 2.51 -8.20
CA LEU A 517 -23.55 2.59 -8.82
C LEU A 517 -23.46 1.67 -10.03
N THR A 518 -23.14 2.23 -11.20
CA THR A 518 -23.03 1.52 -12.48
C THR A 518 -21.57 1.25 -12.86
N LYS A 519 -21.30 0.74 -14.08
CA LYS A 519 -19.92 0.52 -14.56
C LYS A 519 -19.28 1.81 -15.05
N GLU A 520 -20.11 2.76 -15.44
CA GLU A 520 -19.75 4.02 -16.07
C GLU A 520 -19.40 5.11 -15.04
N ASP A 521 -19.81 4.93 -13.79
CA ASP A 521 -19.59 5.88 -12.71
C ASP A 521 -18.17 5.82 -12.14
N GLU A 522 -17.60 6.99 -11.84
CA GLU A 522 -16.35 7.10 -11.09
C GLU A 522 -16.61 6.92 -9.58
N LEU A 523 -16.07 5.84 -9.01
CA LEU A 523 -16.23 5.51 -7.58
C LEU A 523 -15.87 6.67 -6.63
N PRO A 524 -14.76 7.43 -6.82
CA PRO A 524 -14.41 8.53 -5.91
C PRO A 524 -15.50 9.60 -5.80
N ASP A 525 -16.16 9.93 -6.91
CA ASP A 525 -17.23 10.93 -6.95
C ASP A 525 -18.49 10.40 -6.28
N TYR A 526 -18.82 9.13 -6.50
CA TYR A 526 -19.96 8.49 -5.85
C TYR A 526 -19.81 8.42 -4.33
N VAL A 527 -18.62 8.06 -3.83
CA VAL A 527 -18.32 8.01 -2.39
C VAL A 527 -18.35 9.40 -1.75
N LYS A 528 -17.89 10.43 -2.47
CA LYS A 528 -17.98 11.82 -2.01
C LYS A 528 -19.42 12.32 -1.96
N LYS A 529 -20.28 11.86 -2.87
CA LYS A 529 -21.70 12.20 -2.91
C LYS A 529 -22.49 11.57 -1.75
N TYR A 530 -22.12 10.37 -1.32
CA TYR A 530 -22.81 9.58 -0.30
C TYR A 530 -21.88 9.21 0.86
N PRO A 531 -21.75 10.10 1.88
CA PRO A 531 -20.85 9.86 3.00
C PRO A 531 -21.17 8.55 3.72
N PHE A 532 -20.16 7.85 4.22
CA PHE A 532 -20.28 6.57 4.93
C PHE A 532 -20.59 5.33 4.06
N ILE A 533 -20.93 5.48 2.78
CA ILE A 533 -21.22 4.32 1.91
C ILE A 533 -20.03 3.40 1.70
N ASP A 534 -18.84 3.96 1.46
CA ASP A 534 -17.60 3.20 1.29
C ASP A 534 -17.25 2.40 2.55
N TYR A 535 -17.32 3.09 3.69
CA TYR A 535 -17.05 2.48 4.99
C TYR A 535 -18.04 1.33 5.28
N SER A 536 -19.34 1.59 5.16
CA SER A 536 -20.38 0.61 5.45
C SER A 536 -20.32 -0.60 4.52
N ALA A 537 -20.17 -0.40 3.21
CA ALA A 537 -20.05 -1.48 2.22
C ALA A 537 -18.84 -2.40 2.48
N LYS A 538 -17.70 -1.82 2.89
CA LYS A 538 -16.45 -2.56 3.12
C LYS A 538 -16.35 -3.24 4.49
N ASN A 539 -17.02 -2.72 5.51
CA ASN A 539 -16.76 -3.13 6.90
C ASN A 539 -17.92 -3.83 7.63
N TRP A 540 -19.15 -3.82 7.10
CA TRP A 540 -20.31 -4.37 7.84
C TRP A 540 -20.13 -5.84 8.23
N VAL A 541 -19.58 -6.68 7.34
CA VAL A 541 -19.32 -8.11 7.62
C VAL A 541 -18.24 -8.29 8.66
N ALA A 542 -17.18 -7.48 8.63
CA ALA A 542 -16.10 -7.55 9.61
C ALA A 542 -16.61 -7.20 11.02
N HIS A 543 -17.38 -6.11 11.14
CA HIS A 543 -18.02 -5.77 12.41
C HIS A 543 -19.02 -6.84 12.86
N LEU A 544 -19.81 -7.41 11.93
CA LEU A 544 -20.74 -8.49 12.23
C LEU A 544 -20.03 -9.76 12.74
N LYS A 545 -18.86 -10.09 12.20
CA LYS A 545 -18.06 -11.24 12.67
C LYS A 545 -17.47 -10.98 14.07
N ASN A 546 -16.94 -9.77 14.30
CA ASN A 546 -16.34 -9.37 15.57
C ASN A 546 -17.37 -9.15 16.70
N SER A 547 -18.66 -9.05 16.39
CA SER A 547 -19.73 -8.95 17.40
C SER A 547 -20.23 -10.30 17.94
N GLN A 548 -19.90 -11.42 17.30
CA GLN A 548 -20.68 -12.65 17.41
C GLN A 548 -20.68 -13.33 18.79
N LEU A 549 -21.88 -13.79 19.17
CA LEU A 549 -22.19 -14.70 20.28
C LEU A 549 -21.72 -16.10 19.90
N GLN A 550 -21.26 -16.88 20.87
CA GLN A 550 -21.12 -18.35 20.75
C GLN A 550 -22.46 -19.07 20.40
N ALA A 551 -23.56 -18.36 20.12
CA ALA A 551 -24.93 -18.86 20.01
C ALA A 551 -25.67 -18.56 18.67
N GLY A 552 -25.00 -18.00 17.65
CA GLY A 552 -25.61 -17.74 16.33
C GLY A 552 -26.43 -16.44 16.22
N PHE A 553 -27.07 -16.20 15.07
CA PHE A 553 -27.92 -15.03 14.81
C PHE A 553 -29.37 -15.25 15.24
N ASP A 554 -30.01 -14.20 15.77
CA ASP A 554 -31.46 -14.20 15.91
C ASP A 554 -32.16 -14.12 14.53
N LYS A 555 -33.46 -14.42 14.51
CA LYS A 555 -34.24 -14.48 13.27
C LYS A 555 -34.31 -13.13 12.55
N VAL A 556 -34.36 -12.01 13.29
CA VAL A 556 -34.52 -10.66 12.73
C VAL A 556 -33.23 -10.22 12.03
N THR A 557 -32.09 -10.47 12.68
CA THR A 557 -30.75 -10.21 12.13
C THR A 557 -30.53 -11.06 10.88
N ALA A 558 -30.85 -12.35 10.94
CA ALA A 558 -30.74 -13.22 9.78
C ALA A 558 -31.60 -12.74 8.59
N GLN A 559 -32.84 -12.30 8.84
CA GLN A 559 -33.71 -11.73 7.80
C GLN A 559 -33.17 -10.41 7.23
N SER A 560 -32.56 -9.57 8.08
CA SER A 560 -31.94 -8.31 7.64
C SER A 560 -30.73 -8.56 6.74
N ILE A 561 -29.89 -9.55 7.08
CA ILE A 561 -28.75 -9.96 6.26
C ILE A 561 -29.24 -10.54 4.91
N LEU A 562 -30.31 -11.36 4.93
CA LEU A 562 -30.89 -11.89 3.69
C LEU A 562 -31.38 -10.78 2.76
N ALA A 563 -32.08 -9.78 3.30
CA ALA A 563 -32.54 -8.64 2.52
C ALA A 563 -31.37 -7.79 1.98
N LEU A 564 -30.30 -7.64 2.76
CA LEU A 564 -29.10 -6.90 2.34
C LEU A 564 -28.33 -7.60 1.21
N CYS A 565 -28.30 -8.94 1.24
CA CYS A 565 -27.63 -9.78 0.24
C CYS A 565 -28.54 -10.19 -0.94
N ASP A 566 -29.77 -9.68 -1.02
CA ASP A 566 -30.69 -9.99 -2.10
C ASP A 566 -30.24 -9.34 -3.41
N ASN A 567 -29.59 -10.13 -4.28
CA ASN A 567 -29.03 -9.64 -5.54
C ASN A 567 -30.10 -9.15 -6.55
N THR A 568 -31.39 -9.43 -6.32
CA THR A 568 -32.46 -8.87 -7.15
C THR A 568 -32.65 -7.37 -6.93
N THR A 569 -32.11 -6.84 -5.83
CA THR A 569 -32.22 -5.42 -5.47
C THR A 569 -31.03 -4.61 -6.01
N LYS A 570 -31.31 -3.39 -6.48
CA LYS A 570 -30.24 -2.45 -6.89
C LYS A 570 -29.35 -2.04 -5.71
N ARG A 571 -29.92 -2.03 -4.50
CA ARG A 571 -29.16 -1.82 -3.25
C ARG A 571 -28.03 -2.81 -3.09
N CYS A 572 -28.34 -4.10 -3.24
CA CYS A 572 -27.35 -5.16 -3.10
C CYS A 572 -26.22 -5.00 -4.12
N GLN A 573 -26.59 -4.83 -5.38
CA GLN A 573 -25.64 -4.63 -6.48
C GLN A 573 -24.73 -3.42 -6.25
N THR A 574 -25.28 -2.31 -5.76
CA THR A 574 -24.53 -1.07 -5.48
C THR A 574 -23.48 -1.26 -4.41
N TRP A 575 -23.87 -1.73 -3.21
CA TRP A 575 -22.91 -1.87 -2.13
C TRP A 575 -21.90 -2.99 -2.42
N PHE A 576 -22.33 -4.07 -3.05
CA PHE A 576 -21.47 -5.20 -3.35
C PHE A 576 -20.43 -4.84 -4.42
N ARG A 577 -20.79 -4.02 -5.41
CA ARG A 577 -19.84 -3.43 -6.36
C ARG A 577 -18.80 -2.56 -5.67
N ILE A 578 -19.21 -1.68 -4.74
CA ILE A 578 -18.29 -0.86 -3.94
C ILE A 578 -17.33 -1.74 -3.15
N TYR A 579 -17.85 -2.78 -2.49
CA TYR A 579 -17.02 -3.77 -1.80
C TYR A 579 -16.00 -4.41 -2.75
N TRP A 580 -16.46 -4.87 -3.93
CA TRP A 580 -15.64 -5.63 -4.86
C TRP A 580 -14.46 -4.85 -5.44
N THR A 581 -14.57 -3.52 -5.54
CA THR A 581 -13.47 -2.66 -6.02
C THR A 581 -12.19 -2.80 -5.19
N SER A 582 -12.30 -3.22 -3.93
CA SER A 582 -11.13 -3.49 -3.06
C SER A 582 -10.44 -4.82 -3.33
N THR A 583 -11.01 -5.71 -4.15
CA THR A 583 -10.49 -7.06 -4.40
C THR A 583 -9.48 -7.14 -5.55
N ASN A 584 -9.28 -6.05 -6.31
CA ASN A 584 -8.44 -6.01 -7.53
C ASN A 584 -8.80 -7.10 -8.56
N THR A 585 -10.06 -7.53 -8.59
CA THR A 585 -10.59 -8.52 -9.55
C THR A 585 -11.84 -7.98 -10.23
N ASP A 586 -12.16 -8.55 -11.39
CA ASP A 586 -13.35 -8.16 -12.14
C ASP A 586 -14.63 -8.57 -11.41
N PHE A 587 -15.58 -7.64 -11.34
CA PHE A 587 -16.91 -7.88 -10.76
C PHE A 587 -17.79 -8.70 -11.72
N SER A 588 -18.52 -9.68 -11.18
CA SER A 588 -19.57 -10.41 -11.90
C SER A 588 -20.94 -9.80 -11.61
N GLU A 589 -21.75 -9.60 -12.65
CA GLU A 589 -23.11 -9.06 -12.49
C GLU A 589 -24.12 -10.13 -12.06
N SER A 590 -23.78 -11.41 -12.22
CA SER A 590 -24.72 -12.52 -12.02
C SER A 590 -24.48 -13.27 -10.70
N PHE A 591 -23.90 -12.60 -9.69
CA PHE A 591 -23.76 -13.18 -8.35
C PHE A 591 -25.14 -13.51 -7.78
N THR A 592 -25.39 -14.75 -7.39
CA THR A 592 -26.65 -15.08 -6.70
C THR A 592 -26.59 -14.68 -5.24
N THR A 593 -27.74 -14.49 -4.60
CA THR A 593 -27.82 -14.29 -3.14
C THR A 593 -27.07 -15.38 -2.37
N LEU A 594 -27.14 -16.63 -2.84
CA LEU A 594 -26.41 -17.75 -2.23
C LEU A 594 -24.89 -17.59 -2.38
N MET A 595 -24.40 -17.14 -3.53
CA MET A 595 -22.98 -16.89 -3.75
C MET A 595 -22.46 -15.76 -2.88
N ILE A 596 -23.20 -14.66 -2.73
CA ILE A 596 -22.82 -13.53 -1.86
C ILE A 596 -22.70 -14.01 -0.40
N LEU A 597 -23.72 -14.71 0.11
CA LEU A 597 -23.70 -15.26 1.48
C LEU A 597 -22.55 -16.25 1.70
N SER A 598 -22.25 -17.06 0.67
CA SER A 598 -21.17 -18.04 0.70
C SER A 598 -19.80 -17.39 0.64
N TYR A 599 -19.65 -16.33 -0.15
CA TYR A 599 -18.44 -15.52 -0.25
C TYR A 599 -18.10 -14.82 1.07
N PHE A 600 -19.10 -14.42 1.86
CA PHE A 600 -18.87 -13.80 3.17
C PHE A 600 -18.83 -14.80 4.35
N GLY A 601 -19.19 -16.06 4.12
CA GLY A 601 -19.10 -17.10 5.14
C GLY A 601 -20.19 -17.05 6.21
N ILE A 602 -21.38 -16.54 5.88
CA ILE A 602 -22.45 -16.30 6.88
C ILE A 602 -23.28 -17.58 7.09
N ALA A 603 -22.68 -18.61 7.69
CA ALA A 603 -23.23 -19.97 7.76
C ALA A 603 -24.68 -20.08 8.30
N PRO A 604 -25.07 -19.44 9.42
CA PRO A 604 -26.44 -19.58 9.92
C PRO A 604 -27.48 -18.97 8.96
N VAL A 605 -27.10 -17.96 8.19
CA VAL A 605 -27.97 -17.33 7.20
C VAL A 605 -28.07 -18.18 5.93
N VAL A 606 -26.98 -18.79 5.49
CA VAL A 606 -27.00 -19.80 4.41
C VAL A 606 -27.95 -20.95 4.77
N GLU A 607 -27.85 -21.50 5.99
CA GLU A 607 -28.75 -22.56 6.43
C GLU A 607 -30.23 -22.15 6.43
N LEU A 608 -30.54 -20.92 6.85
CA LEU A 608 -31.90 -20.40 6.81
C LEU A 608 -32.39 -20.20 5.36
N PHE A 609 -31.53 -19.69 4.49
CA PHE A 609 -31.83 -19.48 3.09
C PHE A 609 -32.16 -20.80 2.37
N LEU A 610 -31.35 -21.84 2.60
CA LEU A 610 -31.58 -23.19 2.06
C LEU A 610 -32.86 -23.85 2.60
N LYS A 611 -33.26 -23.54 3.85
CA LYS A 611 -34.52 -24.02 4.44
C LYS A 611 -35.76 -23.36 3.83
N TRP A 612 -35.65 -22.13 3.35
CA TRP A 612 -36.78 -21.38 2.79
C TRP A 612 -36.92 -21.51 1.27
N ASN A 613 -35.83 -21.83 0.57
CA ASN A 613 -35.79 -21.95 -0.89
C ASN A 613 -35.45 -23.39 -1.28
N TYR A 614 -36.47 -24.25 -1.39
CA TYR A 614 -36.30 -25.68 -1.62
C TYR A 614 -36.01 -26.06 -3.09
N ASP A 615 -36.39 -25.20 -4.04
CA ASP A 615 -36.17 -25.39 -5.49
C ASP A 615 -34.93 -24.62 -6.01
N ILE A 616 -34.05 -24.15 -5.11
CA ILE A 616 -32.88 -23.39 -5.55
C ILE A 616 -31.84 -24.29 -6.22
N ASP A 617 -31.29 -23.81 -7.35
CA ASP A 617 -30.14 -24.44 -7.98
C ASP A 617 -28.86 -24.11 -7.18
N LEU A 618 -28.33 -25.10 -6.46
CA LEU A 618 -27.10 -24.97 -5.68
C LEU A 618 -25.85 -24.86 -6.56
N ASP A 619 -25.97 -25.28 -7.82
CA ASP A 619 -24.89 -25.37 -8.80
C ASP A 619 -24.93 -24.25 -9.83
N GLU A 620 -25.80 -23.25 -9.64
CA GLU A 620 -25.78 -22.01 -10.42
C GLU A 620 -24.37 -21.39 -10.35
N ARG A 621 -23.93 -20.80 -11.48
CA ARG A 621 -22.56 -20.31 -11.68
C ARG A 621 -22.57 -18.86 -12.14
N ASP A 622 -21.65 -18.07 -11.60
CA ASP A 622 -21.50 -16.68 -12.02
C ASP A 622 -21.03 -16.57 -13.48
N ASP A 623 -21.29 -15.45 -14.13
CA ASP A 623 -21.05 -15.26 -15.56
C ASP A 623 -19.57 -15.09 -15.91
N LYS A 624 -18.77 -14.56 -14.97
CA LYS A 624 -17.38 -14.17 -15.18
C LYS A 624 -16.40 -15.32 -14.97
N TYR A 625 -16.46 -15.94 -13.80
CA TYR A 625 -15.58 -17.01 -13.34
C TYR A 625 -16.21 -18.39 -13.47
N LYS A 626 -17.54 -18.47 -13.69
CA LYS A 626 -18.29 -19.73 -13.73
C LYS A 626 -18.19 -20.52 -12.42
N ARG A 627 -18.06 -19.85 -11.28
CA ARG A 627 -17.94 -20.48 -9.96
C ARG A 627 -19.30 -20.61 -9.30
N SER A 628 -19.51 -21.75 -8.64
CA SER A 628 -20.68 -22.00 -7.79
C SER A 628 -20.52 -21.38 -6.40
N ALA A 629 -21.60 -21.33 -5.63
CA ALA A 629 -21.55 -20.94 -4.22
C ALA A 629 -20.56 -21.79 -3.40
N LEU A 630 -20.47 -23.09 -3.71
CA LEU A 630 -19.52 -24.01 -3.08
C LEU A 630 -18.07 -23.64 -3.41
N SER A 631 -17.78 -23.25 -4.66
CA SER A 631 -16.44 -22.79 -5.07
C SER A 631 -16.03 -21.51 -4.33
N TRP A 632 -16.93 -20.53 -4.21
CA TRP A 632 -16.67 -19.29 -3.46
C TRP A 632 -16.47 -19.53 -1.96
N ALA A 633 -17.26 -20.40 -1.33
CA ALA A 633 -17.07 -20.77 0.07
C ALA A 633 -15.76 -21.52 0.30
N ALA A 634 -15.38 -22.40 -0.64
CA ALA A 634 -14.17 -23.19 -0.55
C ALA A 634 -12.90 -22.34 -0.68
N ARG A 635 -12.90 -21.40 -1.64
CA ARG A 635 -11.84 -20.40 -1.84
C ARG A 635 -11.52 -19.63 -0.57
N ASN A 636 -12.55 -19.19 0.15
CA ASN A 636 -12.42 -18.32 1.32
C ASN A 636 -12.34 -19.07 2.66
N GLY A 637 -12.33 -20.41 2.65
CA GLY A 637 -12.11 -21.19 3.87
C GLY A 637 -13.32 -21.39 4.78
N PHE A 638 -14.56 -21.22 4.29
CA PHE A 638 -15.76 -21.30 5.13
C PHE A 638 -16.32 -22.73 5.23
N ASP A 639 -15.68 -23.56 6.06
CA ASP A 639 -16.01 -24.97 6.29
C ASP A 639 -17.47 -25.23 6.71
N ALA A 640 -18.05 -24.37 7.57
CA ALA A 640 -19.45 -24.48 7.98
C ALA A 640 -20.42 -24.27 6.80
N VAL A 641 -20.15 -23.30 5.93
CA VAL A 641 -20.93 -23.06 4.70
C VAL A 641 -20.77 -24.22 3.73
N VAL A 642 -19.54 -24.67 3.50
CA VAL A 642 -19.23 -25.83 2.64
C VAL A 642 -20.00 -27.06 3.12
N THR A 643 -20.02 -27.31 4.44
CA THR A 643 -20.80 -28.41 5.04
C THR A 643 -22.29 -28.27 4.76
N GLY A 644 -22.85 -27.07 4.94
CA GLY A 644 -24.26 -26.79 4.68
C GLY A 644 -24.65 -27.03 3.21
N LEU A 645 -23.84 -26.53 2.28
CA LEU A 645 -24.05 -26.68 0.84
C LEU A 645 -23.98 -28.15 0.39
N LEU A 646 -23.01 -28.92 0.89
CA LEU A 646 -22.88 -30.35 0.56
C LEU A 646 -24.00 -31.21 1.16
N ARG A 647 -24.60 -30.80 2.28
CA ARG A 647 -25.77 -31.48 2.86
C ARG A 647 -27.06 -31.17 2.10
N GLY A 648 -27.20 -29.96 1.55
CA GLY A 648 -28.42 -29.50 0.90
C GLY A 648 -29.56 -29.17 1.88
N ALA A 649 -30.76 -28.89 1.35
CA ALA A 649 -31.91 -28.51 2.15
C ALA A 649 -32.47 -29.71 2.96
N PRO A 650 -32.79 -29.56 4.27
CA PRO A 650 -33.36 -30.64 5.07
C PRO A 650 -34.81 -30.95 4.64
N TRP A 651 -35.06 -32.22 4.30
CA TRP A 651 -36.36 -32.74 3.86
C TRP A 651 -37.47 -32.64 4.94
N LYS A 652 -38.69 -32.22 4.53
CA LYS A 652 -39.91 -32.30 5.34
C LYS A 652 -41.00 -33.09 4.57
N GLY A 653 -41.05 -34.42 4.71
CA GLY A 653 -42.11 -35.23 4.09
C GLY A 653 -42.21 -36.65 4.67
N LEU A 654 -43.45 -37.14 4.87
CA LEU A 654 -43.84 -38.41 5.50
C LEU A 654 -43.77 -39.66 4.58
N ILE A 655 -43.12 -39.56 3.42
CA ILE A 655 -42.98 -40.67 2.46
C ILE A 655 -41.51 -40.80 2.09
N TYR A 656 -40.92 -41.97 2.40
CA TYR A 656 -39.54 -42.33 2.04
C TYR A 656 -39.45 -42.49 0.51
N LEU A 657 -39.09 -41.43 -0.21
CA LEU A 657 -38.63 -41.54 -1.60
C LEU A 657 -37.10 -41.68 -1.58
N PRO A 658 -36.49 -42.72 -2.21
CA PRO A 658 -35.05 -42.98 -2.08
C PRO A 658 -34.15 -42.03 -2.91
N PHE A 659 -34.73 -41.03 -3.57
CA PHE A 659 -33.98 -40.08 -4.39
C PHE A 659 -33.64 -38.83 -3.57
N ARG A 660 -32.38 -38.77 -3.10
CA ARG A 660 -31.71 -37.58 -2.53
C ARG A 660 -32.08 -36.33 -3.35
N TYR A 661 -32.67 -35.31 -2.71
CA TYR A 661 -32.47 -33.95 -3.21
C TYR A 661 -31.02 -33.61 -2.89
N GLY A 662 -30.16 -33.66 -3.91
CA GLY A 662 -28.70 -33.66 -3.78
C GLY A 662 -28.18 -32.34 -3.23
N GLY A 663 -27.16 -32.40 -2.37
CA GLY A 663 -26.35 -31.24 -2.04
C GLY A 663 -25.58 -30.72 -3.26
N ALA A 664 -24.91 -29.57 -3.11
CA ALA A 664 -24.14 -28.95 -4.17
C ALA A 664 -23.14 -29.93 -4.80
N ASN A 665 -22.98 -29.85 -6.12
CA ASN A 665 -22.02 -30.65 -6.86
C ASN A 665 -20.60 -30.34 -6.39
N ILE A 666 -20.04 -31.32 -5.69
CA ILE A 666 -18.72 -31.24 -5.07
C ILE A 666 -17.58 -31.01 -6.08
N ASP A 667 -17.79 -31.45 -7.32
CA ASP A 667 -16.84 -31.32 -8.42
C ASP A 667 -17.32 -30.26 -9.44
N SER A 668 -18.12 -29.27 -9.02
CA SER A 668 -18.53 -28.15 -9.87
C SER A 668 -17.32 -27.34 -10.35
N VAL A 669 -17.10 -27.33 -11.66
CA VAL A 669 -15.92 -26.69 -12.27
C VAL A 669 -16.14 -25.23 -12.61
N ASP A 670 -15.09 -24.41 -12.48
CA ASP A 670 -15.08 -23.03 -12.93
C ASP A 670 -14.73 -22.90 -14.44
N ARG A 671 -14.49 -21.67 -14.92
CA ARG A 671 -14.15 -21.39 -16.32
C ARG A 671 -12.84 -22.07 -16.75
N GLN A 672 -11.93 -22.29 -15.82
CA GLN A 672 -10.65 -22.97 -16.03
C GLN A 672 -10.79 -24.50 -15.82
N GLY A 673 -11.96 -25.02 -15.48
CA GLY A 673 -12.13 -26.45 -15.19
C GLY A 673 -11.76 -26.82 -13.74
N ARG A 674 -11.57 -25.85 -12.84
CA ARG A 674 -11.12 -26.10 -11.46
C ARG A 674 -12.29 -26.36 -10.52
N THR A 675 -12.15 -27.39 -9.70
CA THR A 675 -13.15 -27.76 -8.68
C THR A 675 -13.00 -26.93 -7.40
N PRO A 676 -14.00 -26.93 -6.49
CA PRO A 676 -13.89 -26.29 -5.18
C PRO A 676 -12.70 -26.82 -4.37
N LEU A 677 -12.30 -28.08 -4.58
CA LEU A 677 -11.12 -28.66 -3.95
C LEU A 677 -9.83 -27.98 -4.42
N VAL A 678 -9.70 -27.70 -5.72
CA VAL A 678 -8.55 -26.93 -6.24
C VAL A 678 -8.51 -25.53 -5.60
N HIS A 679 -9.64 -24.83 -5.51
CA HIS A 679 -9.70 -23.51 -4.86
C HIS A 679 -9.30 -23.56 -3.39
N ALA A 680 -9.74 -24.58 -2.64
CA ALA A 680 -9.32 -24.76 -1.26
C ALA A 680 -7.80 -24.99 -1.14
N ILE A 681 -7.19 -25.70 -2.08
CA ILE A 681 -5.75 -25.98 -2.10
C ILE A 681 -4.94 -24.73 -2.43
N LEU A 682 -5.28 -24.05 -3.53
CA LEU A 682 -4.56 -22.84 -3.98
C LEU A 682 -4.57 -21.73 -2.93
N HIS A 683 -5.65 -21.64 -2.14
CA HIS A 683 -5.78 -20.65 -1.06
C HIS A 683 -5.42 -21.18 0.32
N LYS A 684 -4.74 -22.33 0.40
CA LYS A 684 -4.22 -22.96 1.64
C LYS A 684 -5.31 -23.18 2.72
N GLN A 685 -6.52 -23.50 2.30
CA GLN A 685 -7.68 -23.76 3.16
C GLN A 685 -7.76 -25.25 3.54
N GLU A 686 -6.81 -25.70 4.36
CA GLU A 686 -6.61 -27.12 4.65
C GLU A 686 -7.85 -27.81 5.27
N LEU A 687 -8.55 -27.14 6.19
CA LEU A 687 -9.77 -27.67 6.80
C LEU A 687 -10.87 -27.94 5.77
N VAL A 688 -11.08 -27.00 4.85
CA VAL A 688 -12.05 -27.13 3.76
C VAL A 688 -11.62 -28.20 2.77
N ALA A 689 -10.34 -28.25 2.38
CA ALA A 689 -9.82 -29.26 1.47
C ALA A 689 -10.03 -30.68 2.04
N ASN A 690 -9.71 -30.87 3.32
CA ASN A 690 -9.96 -32.13 4.03
C ASN A 690 -11.46 -32.48 4.07
N LEU A 691 -12.33 -31.49 4.25
CA LEU A 691 -13.78 -31.69 4.26
C LEU A 691 -14.30 -32.13 2.90
N LEU A 692 -13.89 -31.45 1.82
CA LEU A 692 -14.24 -31.82 0.44
C LEU A 692 -13.73 -33.22 0.10
N LEU A 693 -12.50 -33.57 0.50
CA LEU A 693 -11.97 -34.92 0.32
C LEU A 693 -12.84 -35.95 1.06
N ARG A 694 -13.21 -35.71 2.32
CA ARG A 694 -14.07 -36.62 3.09
C ARG A 694 -15.45 -36.79 2.46
N ALA A 695 -15.98 -35.72 1.86
CA ALA A 695 -17.26 -35.72 1.15
C ALA A 695 -17.20 -36.38 -0.24
N GLY A 696 -16.01 -36.74 -0.73
CA GLY A 696 -15.84 -37.52 -1.96
C GLY A 696 -15.37 -36.72 -3.17
N ALA A 697 -14.80 -35.53 -2.98
CA ALA A 697 -14.22 -34.75 -4.08
C ALA A 697 -13.16 -35.57 -4.83
N GLN A 698 -13.21 -35.51 -6.16
CA GLN A 698 -12.26 -36.22 -7.01
C GLN A 698 -10.88 -35.56 -6.96
N THR A 699 -9.82 -36.37 -6.94
CA THR A 699 -8.43 -35.89 -6.80
C THR A 699 -7.65 -35.90 -8.11
N ASP A 700 -8.24 -36.43 -9.18
CA ASP A 700 -7.63 -36.69 -10.48
C ASP A 700 -8.30 -35.93 -11.65
N LEU A 701 -9.33 -35.13 -11.37
CA LEU A 701 -9.94 -34.24 -12.36
C LEU A 701 -8.92 -33.21 -12.86
N LYS A 702 -8.72 -33.18 -14.17
CA LYS A 702 -7.83 -32.24 -14.84
C LYS A 702 -8.58 -30.96 -15.21
N ASP A 703 -7.97 -29.83 -14.89
CA ASP A 703 -8.41 -28.52 -15.35
C ASP A 703 -7.89 -28.23 -16.77
N CYS A 704 -8.12 -27.02 -17.29
CA CYS A 704 -7.75 -26.63 -18.66
C CYS A 704 -6.24 -26.62 -18.91
N ILE A 705 -5.43 -26.58 -17.86
CA ILE A 705 -3.96 -26.64 -17.95
C ILE A 705 -3.43 -28.04 -17.65
N GLY A 706 -4.32 -29.01 -17.48
CA GLY A 706 -3.98 -30.41 -17.19
C GLY A 706 -3.70 -30.69 -15.71
N GLY A 707 -3.86 -29.71 -14.83
CA GLY A 707 -3.58 -29.82 -13.41
C GLY A 707 -4.68 -30.52 -12.63
N THR A 708 -4.29 -31.45 -11.77
CA THR A 708 -5.20 -32.12 -10.83
C THR A 708 -5.10 -31.56 -9.42
N PRO A 709 -6.14 -31.70 -8.58
CA PRO A 709 -6.06 -31.36 -7.15
C PRO A 709 -4.82 -31.93 -6.45
N LEU A 710 -4.46 -33.18 -6.76
CA LEU A 710 -3.26 -33.81 -6.19
C LEU A 710 -1.98 -33.10 -6.62
N GLN A 711 -1.84 -32.74 -7.90
CA GLN A 711 -0.67 -32.03 -8.40
C GLN A 711 -0.56 -30.62 -7.80
N TYR A 712 -1.68 -29.92 -7.64
CA TYR A 712 -1.70 -28.63 -6.95
C TYR A 712 -1.33 -28.75 -5.47
N ALA A 713 -1.77 -29.80 -4.77
CA ALA A 713 -1.40 -30.04 -3.38
C ALA A 713 0.10 -30.32 -3.21
N ILE A 714 0.70 -31.08 -4.15
CA ILE A 714 2.15 -31.32 -4.22
C ILE A 714 2.89 -29.99 -4.45
N CYS A 715 2.46 -29.21 -5.44
CA CYS A 715 3.11 -27.95 -5.77
C CYS A 715 3.01 -26.90 -4.65
N SER A 716 1.92 -26.94 -3.86
CA SER A 716 1.69 -26.05 -2.72
C SER A 716 2.33 -26.53 -1.41
N GLY A 717 3.10 -27.62 -1.43
CA GLY A 717 3.78 -28.16 -0.24
C GLY A 717 2.88 -28.74 0.85
N GLN A 718 1.60 -29.03 0.56
CA GLN A 718 0.61 -29.50 1.54
C GLN A 718 0.73 -31.02 1.77
N ASN A 719 1.85 -31.45 2.38
CA ASN A 719 2.23 -32.86 2.54
C ASN A 719 1.16 -33.75 3.18
N ASP A 720 0.44 -33.24 4.19
CA ASP A 720 -0.62 -33.99 4.88
C ASP A 720 -1.82 -34.25 3.96
N LEU A 721 -2.17 -33.26 3.13
CA LEU A 721 -3.24 -33.38 2.14
C LEU A 721 -2.82 -34.36 1.03
N VAL A 722 -1.58 -34.26 0.56
CA VAL A 722 -1.00 -35.21 -0.42
C VAL A 722 -1.09 -36.64 0.12
N ALA A 723 -0.62 -36.89 1.35
CA ALA A 723 -0.67 -38.21 1.97
C ALA A 723 -2.11 -38.77 2.03
N GLN A 724 -3.10 -37.93 2.33
CA GLN A 724 -4.51 -38.32 2.33
C GLN A 724 -5.04 -38.65 0.92
N MET A 725 -4.72 -37.84 -0.08
CA MET A 725 -5.13 -38.06 -1.46
C MET A 725 -4.51 -39.34 -2.06
N LEU A 726 -3.27 -39.68 -1.69
CA LEU A 726 -2.61 -40.92 -2.11
C LEU A 726 -3.28 -42.16 -1.51
N LYS A 727 -3.68 -42.10 -0.24
CA LYS A 727 -4.46 -43.18 0.39
C LYS A 727 -5.79 -43.45 -0.33
N LYS A 728 -6.34 -42.44 -1.02
CA LYS A 728 -7.58 -42.54 -1.80
C LYS A 728 -7.37 -42.98 -3.26
N GLY A 729 -6.15 -43.37 -3.64
CA GLY A 729 -5.86 -43.90 -4.98
C GLY A 729 -5.36 -42.89 -5.99
N GLY A 730 -4.96 -41.69 -5.56
CA GLY A 730 -4.31 -40.70 -6.42
C GLY A 730 -3.01 -41.25 -7.03
N LYS A 731 -2.81 -41.02 -8.33
CA LYS A 731 -1.57 -41.40 -9.04
C LYS A 731 -0.62 -40.21 -9.13
N VAL A 732 0.66 -40.43 -8.83
CA VAL A 732 1.71 -39.40 -8.81
C VAL A 732 2.73 -39.66 -9.90
N GLY A 733 3.04 -38.63 -10.69
CA GLY A 733 4.29 -38.56 -11.47
C GLY A 733 5.43 -38.01 -10.61
N LEU A 734 6.68 -38.01 -11.09
CA LEU A 734 7.78 -37.40 -10.34
C LEU A 734 7.44 -35.92 -10.03
N GLU A 735 7.67 -35.47 -8.79
CA GLU A 735 7.27 -34.12 -8.31
C GLU A 735 7.84 -33.00 -9.20
N HIS A 736 9.12 -33.10 -9.55
CA HIS A 736 9.80 -32.13 -10.40
C HIS A 736 9.18 -32.05 -11.81
N ASP A 737 8.78 -33.18 -12.38
CA ASP A 737 8.16 -33.23 -13.71
C ASP A 737 6.75 -32.62 -13.68
N THR A 738 6.02 -32.83 -12.58
CA THR A 738 4.67 -32.28 -12.36
C THR A 738 4.70 -30.75 -12.26
N ARG A 739 5.59 -30.19 -11.42
CA ARG A 739 5.69 -28.73 -11.22
C ARG A 739 6.07 -28.03 -12.52
N LYS A 740 7.01 -28.61 -13.26
CA LYS A 740 7.46 -28.11 -14.57
C LYS A 740 6.34 -28.15 -15.61
N GLU A 741 5.62 -29.26 -15.73
CA GLU A 741 4.51 -29.40 -16.68
C GLU A 741 3.40 -28.37 -16.41
N LEU A 742 3.03 -28.17 -15.13
CA LEU A 742 2.03 -27.17 -14.75
C LEU A 742 2.49 -25.74 -15.02
N PHE A 743 3.76 -25.43 -14.74
CA PHE A 743 4.31 -24.11 -14.98
C PHE A 743 4.24 -23.72 -16.46
N PHE A 744 4.66 -24.59 -17.38
CA PHE A 744 4.57 -24.29 -18.81
C PHE A 744 3.14 -24.29 -19.34
N SER A 745 2.26 -25.16 -18.81
CA SER A 745 0.85 -25.21 -19.20
C SER A 745 0.10 -23.95 -18.74
N ALA A 746 0.38 -23.45 -17.53
CA ALA A 746 -0.15 -22.18 -17.02
C ALA A 746 0.37 -20.99 -17.85
N ALA A 747 1.66 -20.98 -18.21
CA ALA A 747 2.23 -19.93 -19.05
C ALA A 747 1.60 -19.88 -20.45
N ASN A 748 1.24 -21.03 -21.00
CA ASN A 748 0.59 -21.13 -22.32
C ASN A 748 -0.91 -20.76 -22.31
N SER A 749 -1.54 -20.72 -21.13
CA SER A 749 -3.00 -20.52 -20.98
C SER A 749 -3.39 -19.21 -20.29
N ASP A 750 -2.42 -18.31 -20.04
CA ASP A 750 -2.62 -17.03 -19.33
C ASP A 750 -3.15 -17.20 -17.90
N ASP A 751 -2.69 -18.24 -17.20
CA ASP A 751 -3.07 -18.48 -15.81
C ASP A 751 -2.05 -17.90 -14.83
N ASN A 752 -2.09 -16.57 -14.70
CA ASN A 752 -1.15 -15.80 -13.88
C ASN A 752 -1.17 -16.22 -12.40
N ASP A 753 -2.33 -16.56 -11.86
CA ASP A 753 -2.50 -16.94 -10.45
C ASP A 753 -1.73 -18.23 -10.13
N ILE A 754 -1.71 -19.21 -11.05
CA ILE A 754 -0.92 -20.43 -10.89
C ILE A 754 0.57 -20.16 -11.05
N ILE A 755 0.98 -19.33 -12.02
CA ILE A 755 2.38 -18.97 -12.19
C ILE A 755 2.93 -18.30 -10.93
N GLU A 756 2.17 -17.38 -10.35
CA GLU A 756 2.51 -16.69 -9.11
C GLU A 756 2.70 -17.67 -7.95
N LEU A 757 1.74 -18.58 -7.74
CA LEU A 757 1.81 -19.61 -6.71
C LEU A 757 3.01 -20.56 -6.89
N LEU A 758 3.26 -21.01 -8.13
CA LEU A 758 4.35 -21.95 -8.43
C LEU A 758 5.73 -21.31 -8.23
N LEU A 759 5.87 -20.02 -8.51
CA LEU A 759 7.11 -19.26 -8.29
C LEU A 759 7.31 -18.85 -6.82
N GLU A 760 6.26 -18.83 -6.00
CA GLU A 760 6.33 -18.54 -4.55
C GLU A 760 6.73 -19.75 -3.72
N GLU A 761 6.14 -20.91 -3.99
CA GLU A 761 6.26 -22.10 -3.14
C GLU A 761 7.39 -23.05 -3.55
N GLY A 762 7.94 -22.92 -4.76
CA GLY A 762 8.90 -23.88 -5.32
C GLY A 762 10.20 -23.25 -5.83
N GLU A 763 11.31 -24.00 -5.73
CA GLU A 763 12.57 -23.75 -6.45
C GLU A 763 12.40 -23.99 -7.98
N ILE A 764 11.34 -23.47 -8.62
CA ILE A 764 11.24 -23.51 -10.08
C ILE A 764 12.03 -22.34 -10.66
N ASP A 765 13.08 -22.66 -11.43
CA ASP A 765 13.86 -21.64 -12.12
C ASP A 765 12.97 -21.01 -13.23
N PRO A 766 12.69 -19.69 -13.18
CA PRO A 766 11.90 -19.01 -14.22
C PRO A 766 12.56 -19.07 -15.61
N ASN A 767 13.84 -19.42 -15.69
CA ASN A 767 14.61 -19.60 -16.92
C ASN A 767 14.65 -21.06 -17.41
N GLN A 768 13.99 -21.98 -16.71
CA GLN A 768 13.89 -23.36 -17.15
C GLN A 768 13.24 -23.43 -18.55
N ARG A 769 13.54 -24.51 -19.28
CA ARG A 769 13.04 -24.76 -20.63
C ARG A 769 12.08 -25.94 -20.67
N ASP A 770 11.00 -25.83 -21.44
CA ASP A 770 10.07 -26.93 -21.73
C ASP A 770 10.73 -28.00 -22.64
N SER A 771 9.97 -29.01 -23.03
CA SER A 771 10.44 -30.07 -23.96
C SER A 771 10.77 -29.55 -25.36
N ASN A 772 10.27 -28.38 -25.74
CA ASN A 772 10.53 -27.71 -27.02
C ASN A 772 11.69 -26.70 -26.92
N GLY A 773 12.29 -26.53 -25.75
CA GLY A 773 13.35 -25.56 -25.48
C GLY A 773 12.85 -24.15 -25.15
N ASN A 774 11.53 -23.91 -25.08
CA ASN A 774 10.94 -22.61 -24.78
C ASN A 774 11.02 -22.28 -23.29
N THR A 775 11.25 -21.00 -22.96
CA THR A 775 11.05 -20.47 -21.59
C THR A 775 9.62 -19.99 -21.41
N ALA A 776 9.14 -19.90 -20.16
CA ALA A 776 7.80 -19.36 -19.89
C ALA A 776 7.67 -17.91 -20.39
N LEU A 777 8.75 -17.13 -20.34
CA LEU A 777 8.79 -15.76 -20.86
C LEU A 777 8.55 -15.73 -22.37
N LEU A 778 9.13 -16.66 -23.14
CA LEU A 778 8.90 -16.73 -24.58
C LEU A 778 7.42 -17.06 -24.89
N LEU A 779 6.82 -17.99 -24.13
CA LEU A 779 5.40 -18.34 -24.28
C LEU A 779 4.50 -17.15 -23.96
N ALA A 780 4.79 -16.43 -22.87
CA ALA A 780 4.05 -15.23 -22.46
C ALA A 780 4.07 -14.14 -23.55
N VAL A 781 5.23 -13.91 -24.17
CA VAL A 781 5.35 -12.98 -25.31
C VAL A 781 4.59 -13.48 -26.53
N GLY A 782 4.68 -14.77 -26.84
CA GLY A 782 3.96 -15.38 -27.96
C GLY A 782 2.43 -15.25 -27.85
N ASN A 783 1.92 -15.22 -26.62
CA ASN A 783 0.50 -15.05 -26.30
C ASN A 783 0.07 -13.58 -26.11
N GLU A 784 0.97 -12.62 -26.34
CA GLU A 784 0.74 -11.18 -26.09
C GLU A 784 0.33 -10.87 -24.63
N ASN A 785 0.77 -11.72 -23.70
CA ASN A 785 0.35 -11.64 -22.31
C ASN A 785 1.28 -10.72 -21.50
N LYS A 786 1.03 -9.41 -21.58
CA LYS A 786 1.82 -8.39 -20.89
C LYS A 786 1.90 -8.61 -19.38
N LYS A 787 0.80 -9.02 -18.72
CA LYS A 787 0.76 -9.24 -17.25
C LYS A 787 1.68 -10.39 -16.84
N LEU A 788 1.67 -11.49 -17.59
CA LEU A 788 2.57 -12.61 -17.35
C LEU A 788 4.02 -12.27 -17.66
N VAL A 789 4.27 -11.52 -18.75
CA VAL A 789 5.63 -11.03 -19.07
C VAL A 789 6.16 -10.19 -17.90
N GLN A 790 5.36 -9.28 -17.36
CA GLN A 790 5.72 -8.52 -16.16
C GLN A 790 6.03 -9.48 -15.00
N LEU A 791 5.08 -10.34 -14.61
CA LEU A 791 5.25 -11.27 -13.49
C LEU A 791 6.53 -12.11 -13.61
N LEU A 792 6.79 -12.71 -14.78
CA LEU A 792 7.97 -13.56 -15.00
C LEU A 792 9.28 -12.77 -14.90
N LEU A 793 9.34 -11.57 -15.48
CA LEU A 793 10.52 -10.70 -15.36
C LEU A 793 10.76 -10.30 -13.89
N HIS A 794 9.68 -9.99 -13.15
CA HIS A 794 9.75 -9.64 -11.74
C HIS A 794 10.27 -10.78 -10.87
N ARG A 795 9.97 -12.02 -11.26
CA ARG A 795 10.42 -13.24 -10.58
C ARG A 795 11.77 -13.75 -11.11
N GLY A 796 12.48 -12.98 -11.94
CA GLY A 796 13.86 -13.27 -12.36
C GLY A 796 14.01 -14.02 -13.69
N ALA A 797 12.98 -14.05 -14.53
CA ALA A 797 13.12 -14.52 -15.91
C ALA A 797 14.06 -13.59 -16.69
N SER A 798 15.03 -14.17 -17.39
CA SER A 798 15.99 -13.42 -18.19
C SER A 798 15.36 -13.02 -19.53
N PRO A 799 15.37 -11.72 -19.87
CA PRO A 799 14.78 -11.23 -21.12
C PRO A 799 15.65 -11.55 -22.36
N SER A 800 16.88 -12.01 -22.15
CA SER A 800 17.90 -12.21 -23.19
C SER A 800 18.21 -13.69 -23.45
N VAL A 801 17.36 -14.63 -23.01
CA VAL A 801 17.60 -16.06 -23.25
C VAL A 801 17.55 -16.35 -24.74
N GLU A 802 18.70 -16.73 -25.31
CA GLU A 802 18.80 -17.28 -26.66
C GLU A 802 18.31 -18.72 -26.65
N ILE A 803 17.16 -18.95 -27.29
CA ILE A 803 16.57 -20.28 -27.39
C ILE A 803 17.04 -20.92 -28.69
N GLN A 804 17.81 -22.00 -28.56
CA GLN A 804 18.26 -22.85 -29.67
C GLN A 804 17.13 -23.79 -30.13
N ASN A 805 15.94 -23.26 -30.39
CA ASN A 805 14.95 -23.96 -31.20
C ASN A 805 15.32 -23.81 -32.69
N SER A 806 14.58 -24.45 -33.60
CA SER A 806 14.84 -24.39 -35.06
C SER A 806 14.94 -22.96 -35.64
N ASP A 807 14.47 -21.96 -34.90
CA ASP A 807 14.27 -20.60 -35.35
C ASP A 807 15.19 -19.57 -34.65
N PHE A 808 15.99 -19.97 -33.66
CA PHE A 808 16.84 -19.08 -32.83
C PHE A 808 16.07 -17.83 -32.35
N SER A 809 14.93 -18.05 -31.67
CA SER A 809 14.04 -16.96 -31.26
C SER A 809 14.39 -16.39 -29.88
N THR A 810 14.47 -15.06 -29.77
CA THR A 810 14.51 -14.34 -28.47
C THR A 810 13.13 -13.77 -28.13
N PRO A 811 12.77 -13.59 -26.85
CA PRO A 811 11.51 -12.95 -26.46
C PRO A 811 11.33 -11.58 -27.14
N LEU A 812 12.38 -10.76 -27.13
CA LEU A 812 12.35 -9.45 -27.80
C LEU A 812 12.22 -9.58 -29.32
N GLY A 813 12.90 -10.54 -29.94
CA GLY A 813 12.78 -10.81 -31.37
C GLY A 813 11.37 -11.18 -31.80
N LEU A 814 10.69 -12.01 -31.00
CA LEU A 814 9.30 -12.38 -31.22
C LEU A 814 8.36 -11.18 -31.07
N ALA A 815 8.54 -10.35 -30.04
CA ALA A 815 7.74 -9.13 -29.85
C ALA A 815 7.90 -8.14 -31.01
N VAL A 816 9.13 -7.96 -31.51
CA VAL A 816 9.42 -7.09 -32.66
C VAL A 816 8.81 -7.64 -33.95
N GLU A 817 8.94 -8.95 -34.20
CA GLU A 817 8.36 -9.59 -35.39
C GLU A 817 6.84 -9.51 -35.42
N ARG A 818 6.19 -9.68 -34.27
CA ARG A 818 4.72 -9.63 -34.11
C ARG A 818 4.18 -8.20 -34.01
N GLY A 819 5.04 -7.22 -33.72
CA GLY A 819 4.66 -5.82 -33.55
C GLY A 819 4.10 -5.47 -32.17
N TYR A 820 4.36 -6.30 -31.15
CA TYR A 820 3.92 -6.09 -29.77
C TYR A 820 4.74 -4.99 -29.09
N ARG A 821 4.46 -3.72 -29.43
CA ARG A 821 5.23 -2.55 -28.98
C ARG A 821 5.39 -2.51 -27.45
N GLU A 822 4.30 -2.63 -26.71
CA GLU A 822 4.32 -2.51 -25.25
C GLU A 822 5.12 -3.63 -24.56
N ILE A 823 5.08 -4.84 -25.14
CA ILE A 823 5.86 -5.98 -24.64
C ILE A 823 7.34 -5.81 -25.02
N ALA A 824 7.63 -5.34 -26.23
CA ALA A 824 9.00 -5.03 -26.64
C ALA A 824 9.61 -3.93 -25.77
N GLU A 825 8.85 -2.88 -25.45
CA GLU A 825 9.27 -1.80 -24.55
C GLU A 825 9.58 -2.34 -23.15
N LEU A 826 8.67 -3.14 -22.58
CA LEU A 826 8.88 -3.80 -21.28
C LEU A 826 10.12 -4.72 -21.26
N LEU A 827 10.33 -5.51 -22.31
CA LEU A 827 11.52 -6.37 -22.44
C LEU A 827 12.81 -5.54 -22.54
N LEU A 828 12.80 -4.45 -23.32
CA LEU A 828 13.94 -3.54 -23.45
C LEU A 828 14.26 -2.83 -22.12
N ASP A 829 13.22 -2.39 -21.40
CA ASP A 829 13.35 -1.74 -20.09
C ASP A 829 13.93 -2.68 -19.02
N THR A 830 13.68 -3.98 -19.14
CA THR A 830 14.23 -5.01 -18.24
C THR A 830 15.58 -5.55 -18.70
N GLY A 831 16.20 -4.96 -19.72
CA GLY A 831 17.56 -5.30 -20.16
C GLY A 831 17.64 -6.36 -21.26
N ALA A 832 16.57 -6.55 -22.06
CA ALA A 832 16.66 -7.36 -23.27
C ALA A 832 17.72 -6.79 -24.23
N ASN A 833 18.61 -7.66 -24.71
CA ASN A 833 19.60 -7.27 -25.70
C ASN A 833 18.93 -7.09 -27.08
N PHE A 834 18.97 -5.87 -27.64
CA PHE A 834 18.43 -5.56 -28.97
C PHE A 834 19.43 -5.80 -30.12
N ASP A 835 20.71 -6.00 -29.82
CA ASP A 835 21.74 -6.34 -30.82
C ASP A 835 21.69 -7.83 -31.23
N VAL A 836 20.79 -8.60 -30.61
CA VAL A 836 20.54 -9.99 -31.00
C VAL A 836 19.97 -10.08 -32.40
N LYS A 837 20.29 -11.20 -33.06
CA LYS A 837 19.71 -11.54 -34.36
C LYS A 837 18.56 -12.50 -34.16
N HIS A 838 17.36 -12.10 -34.57
CA HIS A 838 16.20 -12.99 -34.63
C HIS A 838 16.13 -13.61 -36.03
N ARG A 839 16.18 -14.94 -36.12
CA ARG A 839 16.27 -15.66 -37.41
C ARG A 839 17.39 -15.14 -38.33
N GLY A 840 18.53 -14.77 -37.73
CA GLY A 840 19.70 -14.22 -38.44
C GLY A 840 19.55 -12.80 -38.96
N THR A 841 18.52 -12.05 -38.55
CA THR A 841 18.26 -10.66 -38.95
C THR A 841 18.23 -9.76 -37.70
N THR A 842 18.83 -8.57 -37.77
CA THR A 842 18.74 -7.60 -36.67
C THR A 842 17.30 -7.11 -36.45
N LEU A 843 16.95 -6.81 -35.20
CA LEU A 843 15.58 -6.41 -34.84
C LEU A 843 15.13 -5.14 -35.55
N LEU A 844 16.03 -4.16 -35.69
CA LEU A 844 15.74 -2.91 -36.41
C LEU A 844 15.42 -3.16 -37.88
N LYS A 845 16.13 -4.09 -38.55
CA LYS A 845 15.81 -4.52 -39.92
C LYS A 845 14.45 -5.23 -39.99
N ILE A 846 14.09 -6.05 -39.01
CA ILE A 846 12.77 -6.70 -38.96
C ILE A 846 11.67 -5.64 -38.86
N ALA A 847 11.79 -4.68 -37.95
CA ALA A 847 10.82 -3.59 -37.78
C ALA A 847 10.68 -2.74 -39.06
N ALA A 848 11.80 -2.38 -39.70
CA ALA A 848 11.81 -1.65 -40.98
C ALA A 848 11.18 -2.47 -42.12
N LYS A 849 11.48 -3.77 -42.22
CA LYS A 849 10.84 -4.68 -43.19
C LYS A 849 9.35 -4.86 -42.96
N LYS A 850 8.86 -4.70 -41.73
CA LYS A 850 7.43 -4.71 -41.43
C LYS A 850 6.77 -3.33 -41.62
N SER A 851 7.56 -2.30 -41.92
CA SER A 851 7.10 -0.90 -41.98
C SER A 851 6.48 -0.41 -40.66
N ASN A 852 6.88 -0.99 -39.51
CA ASN A 852 6.36 -0.62 -38.19
C ASN A 852 7.16 0.57 -37.63
N LEU A 853 6.69 1.79 -37.95
CA LEU A 853 7.36 3.05 -37.59
C LEU A 853 7.57 3.17 -36.07
N GLU A 854 6.56 2.82 -35.29
CA GLU A 854 6.57 2.91 -33.84
C GLU A 854 7.59 1.95 -33.20
N MET A 855 7.70 0.73 -33.72
CA MET A 855 8.71 -0.23 -33.28
C MET A 855 10.13 0.19 -33.70
N VAL A 856 10.30 0.76 -34.90
CA VAL A 856 11.59 1.32 -35.34
C VAL A 856 12.00 2.47 -34.44
N LYS A 857 11.07 3.38 -34.13
CA LYS A 857 11.29 4.49 -33.20
C LYS A 857 11.72 3.98 -31.83
N LEU A 858 10.98 3.03 -31.26
CA LEU A 858 11.32 2.40 -29.97
C LEU A 858 12.74 1.81 -29.97
N LEU A 859 13.10 1.02 -30.98
CA LEU A 859 14.44 0.41 -31.05
C LEU A 859 15.55 1.46 -31.20
N LEU A 860 15.36 2.50 -32.01
CA LEU A 860 16.32 3.60 -32.19
C LEU A 860 16.45 4.45 -30.91
N ASP A 861 15.34 4.72 -30.23
CA ASP A 861 15.32 5.45 -28.95
C ASP A 861 16.06 4.69 -27.85
N LYS A 862 16.05 3.35 -27.90
CA LYS A 862 16.85 2.47 -27.03
C LYS A 862 18.31 2.30 -27.48
N GLY A 863 18.73 2.96 -28.57
CA GLY A 863 20.12 3.00 -29.02
C GLY A 863 20.50 1.96 -30.07
N ALA A 864 19.54 1.34 -30.76
CA ALA A 864 19.86 0.45 -31.89
C ALA A 864 20.62 1.22 -32.98
N ASN A 865 21.71 0.63 -33.47
CA ASN A 865 22.52 1.26 -34.53
C ASN A 865 21.66 1.39 -35.82
N PRO A 866 21.43 2.62 -36.33
CA PRO A 866 20.59 2.84 -37.51
C PRO A 866 21.18 2.25 -38.81
N ASP A 867 22.50 2.05 -38.84
CA ASP A 867 23.24 1.55 -40.01
C ASP A 867 23.55 0.05 -39.91
N VAL A 868 22.80 -0.70 -39.08
CA VAL A 868 23.00 -2.16 -38.97
C VAL A 868 22.94 -2.86 -40.32
N SER A 869 23.99 -3.62 -40.61
CA SER A 869 24.07 -4.53 -41.75
C SER A 869 24.32 -5.95 -41.24
N ASP A 870 23.46 -6.89 -41.61
CA ASP A 870 23.71 -8.32 -41.45
C ASP A 870 23.88 -8.98 -42.82
N ALA A 871 24.37 -10.23 -42.85
CA ALA A 871 24.78 -10.94 -44.07
C ALA A 871 23.62 -11.29 -45.04
N LYS A 872 22.37 -10.88 -44.76
CA LYS A 872 21.23 -11.10 -45.66
C LYS A 872 21.09 -9.92 -46.64
N TYR A 873 20.74 -10.27 -47.88
CA TYR A 873 20.66 -9.46 -49.12
C TYR A 873 19.73 -8.21 -49.11
N ASP A 874 19.28 -7.73 -47.96
CA ASP A 874 18.19 -6.74 -47.88
C ASP A 874 18.66 -5.29 -47.63
N GLY A 875 19.96 -5.05 -47.50
CA GLY A 875 20.52 -3.73 -47.18
C GLY A 875 20.33 -3.30 -45.72
N THR A 876 20.69 -2.05 -45.41
CA THR A 876 20.48 -1.40 -44.10
C THR A 876 19.01 -0.98 -43.91
N PRO A 877 18.54 -0.67 -42.68
CA PRO A 877 17.18 -0.17 -42.44
C PRO A 877 16.79 1.00 -43.36
N LEU A 878 17.71 1.93 -43.64
CA LEU A 878 17.47 3.07 -44.53
C LEU A 878 17.23 2.62 -45.98
N ILE A 879 18.06 1.71 -46.50
CA ILE A 879 17.89 1.15 -47.85
C ILE A 879 16.53 0.43 -47.96
N ILE A 880 16.13 -0.33 -46.93
CA ILE A 880 14.83 -1.01 -46.88
C ILE A 880 13.68 0.02 -46.93
N ALA A 881 13.77 1.12 -46.17
CA ALA A 881 12.76 2.17 -46.13
C ALA A 881 12.61 2.88 -47.50
N VAL A 882 13.73 3.20 -48.17
CA VAL A 882 13.73 3.80 -49.51
C VAL A 882 13.23 2.82 -50.58
N LYS A 883 13.62 1.55 -50.52
CA LYS A 883 13.08 0.48 -51.38
C LYS A 883 11.57 0.27 -51.20
N LYS A 884 11.01 0.65 -50.07
CA LYS A 884 9.56 0.64 -49.84
C LYS A 884 8.88 1.97 -50.11
N SER A 885 9.63 3.01 -50.46
CA SER A 885 9.12 4.38 -50.63
C SER A 885 8.42 4.93 -49.38
N ASN A 886 8.86 4.54 -48.18
CA ASN A 886 8.28 4.98 -46.90
C ASN A 886 8.99 6.24 -46.39
N LEU A 887 8.48 7.42 -46.77
CA LEU A 887 9.06 8.73 -46.44
C LEU A 887 9.21 8.95 -44.92
N GLU A 888 8.19 8.65 -44.13
CA GLU A 888 8.21 8.84 -42.68
C GLU A 888 9.28 7.97 -42.00
N MET A 889 9.44 6.72 -42.46
CA MET A 889 10.49 5.83 -41.95
C MET A 889 11.89 6.33 -42.32
N VAL A 890 12.06 6.84 -43.54
CA VAL A 890 13.34 7.42 -44.00
C VAL A 890 13.68 8.65 -43.17
N LYS A 891 12.71 9.55 -42.97
CA LYS A 891 12.86 10.74 -42.13
C LYS A 891 13.26 10.36 -40.70
N LEU A 892 12.56 9.42 -40.08
CA LEU A 892 12.87 8.94 -38.73
C LEU A 892 14.30 8.36 -38.62
N LEU A 893 14.70 7.50 -39.57
CA LEU A 893 16.04 6.89 -39.57
C LEU A 893 17.15 7.94 -39.72
N LEU A 894 16.97 8.90 -40.63
CA LEU A 894 17.92 10.00 -40.85
C LEU A 894 17.98 10.96 -39.64
N ASP A 895 16.83 11.28 -39.04
CA ASP A 895 16.75 12.09 -37.81
C ASP A 895 17.46 11.40 -36.62
N LYS A 896 17.51 10.07 -36.63
CA LYS A 896 18.22 9.25 -35.64
C LYS A 896 19.66 8.90 -36.06
N GLY A 897 20.19 9.56 -37.08
CA GLY A 897 21.61 9.50 -37.46
C GLY A 897 21.99 8.37 -38.41
N ALA A 898 21.05 7.77 -39.15
CA ALA A 898 21.38 6.86 -40.26
C ALA A 898 22.23 7.59 -41.30
N ASN A 899 23.27 6.93 -41.82
CA ASN A 899 24.11 7.50 -42.85
C ASN A 899 23.33 7.61 -44.19
N PRO A 900 23.06 8.82 -44.71
CA PRO A 900 22.33 8.98 -45.97
C PRO A 900 23.07 8.40 -47.18
N ASP A 901 24.41 8.29 -47.09
CA ASP A 901 25.28 7.75 -48.12
C ASP A 901 25.66 6.28 -47.87
N VAL A 902 24.89 5.58 -47.02
CA VAL A 902 25.12 4.17 -46.73
C VAL A 902 25.11 3.33 -48.01
N ARG A 903 26.05 2.38 -48.11
CA ARG A 903 26.20 1.50 -49.27
C ARG A 903 25.73 0.10 -48.92
N GLY A 904 24.74 -0.38 -49.66
CA GLY A 904 24.31 -1.78 -49.59
C GLY A 904 25.42 -2.73 -50.03
N LEU A 905 25.44 -3.94 -49.45
CA LEU A 905 26.40 -5.00 -49.79
C LEU A 905 26.18 -5.57 -51.19
N GLU A 906 24.97 -5.44 -51.74
CA GLU A 906 24.61 -5.88 -53.10
C GLU A 906 24.39 -4.64 -53.97
N TYR A 907 24.92 -4.65 -55.20
CA TYR A 907 24.76 -3.60 -56.22
C TYR A 907 25.08 -2.16 -55.78
N ASN A 908 25.87 -1.96 -54.72
CA ASN A 908 26.23 -0.64 -54.16
C ASN A 908 25.00 0.27 -54.07
N GLU A 909 23.94 -0.29 -53.50
CA GLU A 909 22.66 0.39 -53.31
C GLU A 909 22.86 1.60 -52.41
N ILE A 910 22.82 2.79 -53.01
CA ILE A 910 22.85 4.07 -52.30
C ILE A 910 21.41 4.60 -52.25
N PRO A 911 20.88 4.99 -51.08
CA PRO A 911 19.53 5.53 -50.89
C PRO A 911 19.13 6.55 -51.97
N LEU A 912 20.00 7.52 -52.24
CA LEU A 912 19.73 8.59 -53.20
C LEU A 912 19.60 8.09 -54.65
N ILE A 913 20.42 7.12 -55.07
CA ILE A 913 20.30 6.50 -56.40
C ILE A 913 18.98 5.73 -56.53
N ILE A 914 18.57 5.00 -55.48
CA ILE A 914 17.30 4.26 -55.48
C ILE A 914 16.11 5.22 -55.61
N ALA A 915 16.14 6.36 -54.89
CA ALA A 915 15.08 7.37 -54.95
C ALA A 915 14.95 7.98 -56.35
N VAL A 916 16.06 8.29 -57.02
CA VAL A 916 16.09 8.82 -58.40
C VAL A 916 15.57 7.79 -59.40
N LYS A 917 16.04 6.53 -59.35
CA LYS A 917 15.54 5.45 -60.24
C LYS A 917 14.05 5.18 -60.10
N LYS A 918 13.48 5.49 -58.94
CA LYS A 918 12.04 5.39 -58.68
C LYS A 918 11.25 6.63 -59.05
N SER A 919 11.90 7.70 -59.51
CA SER A 919 11.29 9.01 -59.76
C SER A 919 10.53 9.57 -58.54
N ASN A 920 11.02 9.32 -57.32
CA ASN A 920 10.39 9.82 -56.10
C ASN A 920 11.04 11.16 -55.68
N LEU A 921 10.51 12.26 -56.22
CA LEU A 921 11.02 13.62 -55.98
C LEU A 921 11.10 13.99 -54.49
N GLU A 922 10.05 13.72 -53.73
CA GLU A 922 9.97 14.02 -52.28
C GLU A 922 11.03 13.26 -51.48
N MET A 923 11.32 12.00 -51.86
CA MET A 923 12.36 11.19 -51.23
C MET A 923 13.76 11.70 -51.55
N VAL A 924 13.98 12.17 -52.79
CA VAL A 924 15.25 12.79 -53.21
C VAL A 924 15.48 14.08 -52.43
N GLU A 925 14.46 14.93 -52.33
CA GLU A 925 14.52 16.17 -51.54
C GLU A 925 14.86 15.90 -50.08
N LEU A 926 14.15 14.97 -49.44
CA LEU A 926 14.38 14.58 -48.06
C LEU A 926 15.82 14.07 -47.81
N LEU A 927 16.34 13.21 -48.69
CA LEU A 927 17.69 12.67 -48.56
C LEU A 927 18.76 13.77 -48.71
N LEU A 928 18.61 14.67 -49.68
CA LEU A 928 19.52 15.80 -49.90
C LEU A 928 19.47 16.80 -48.74
N ASP A 929 18.28 17.12 -48.22
CA ASP A 929 18.10 17.98 -47.04
C ASP A 929 18.76 17.41 -45.79
N LYS A 930 18.86 16.08 -45.70
CA LYS A 930 19.54 15.35 -44.62
C LYS A 930 21.02 15.07 -44.90
N GLY A 931 21.58 15.71 -45.93
CA GLY A 931 23.02 15.71 -46.20
C GLY A 931 23.52 14.55 -47.06
N ALA A 932 22.66 13.88 -47.83
CA ALA A 932 23.10 12.93 -48.85
C ALA A 932 23.98 13.63 -49.90
N ASN A 933 25.06 12.98 -50.32
CA ASN A 933 25.96 13.54 -51.31
C ASN A 933 25.31 13.56 -52.70
N PRO A 934 25.10 14.74 -53.34
CA PRO A 934 24.50 14.82 -54.67
C PRO A 934 25.39 14.26 -55.79
N ASP A 935 26.68 14.06 -55.53
CA ASP A 935 27.68 13.57 -56.50
C ASP A 935 27.97 12.07 -56.37
N VAL A 936 27.06 11.31 -55.76
CA VAL A 936 27.17 9.84 -55.70
C VAL A 936 27.20 9.23 -57.09
N ARG A 937 27.94 8.12 -57.23
CA ARG A 937 28.12 7.41 -58.49
C ARG A 937 27.48 6.03 -58.44
N GLY A 938 26.75 5.70 -59.51
CA GLY A 938 26.20 4.36 -59.71
C GLY A 938 27.26 3.35 -60.10
N LEU A 939 26.96 2.04 -59.97
CA LEU A 939 27.88 0.99 -60.41
C LEU A 939 27.97 0.86 -61.92
N GLU A 940 26.86 1.01 -62.62
CA GLU A 940 26.83 0.90 -64.07
C GLU A 940 27.56 2.11 -64.66
N TYR A 941 28.73 1.84 -65.25
CA TYR A 941 29.60 2.82 -65.91
C TYR A 941 30.17 3.93 -65.01
N ASN A 942 30.11 3.78 -63.68
CA ASN A 942 30.56 4.79 -62.72
C ASN A 942 29.92 6.17 -62.96
N GLU A 943 28.66 6.16 -63.43
CA GLU A 943 27.92 7.34 -63.83
C GLU A 943 27.55 8.21 -62.63
N LEU A 944 27.70 9.53 -62.80
CA LEU A 944 27.26 10.54 -61.83
C LEU A 944 25.73 10.51 -61.70
N LEU A 945 25.20 10.67 -60.48
CA LEU A 945 23.77 10.72 -60.20
C LEU A 945 22.98 11.66 -61.13
N LEU A 946 23.57 12.81 -61.46
CA LEU A 946 22.98 13.79 -62.38
C LEU A 946 22.70 13.20 -63.79
N ILE A 947 23.59 12.34 -64.29
CA ILE A 947 23.42 11.64 -65.57
C ILE A 947 22.30 10.60 -65.46
N ILE A 948 22.25 9.87 -64.34
CA ILE A 948 21.18 8.90 -64.07
C ILE A 948 19.83 9.61 -64.06
N ALA A 949 19.68 10.72 -63.35
CA ALA A 949 18.45 11.52 -63.32
C ALA A 949 18.03 12.04 -64.71
N ALA A 950 19.00 12.45 -65.55
CA ALA A 950 18.74 12.89 -66.92
C ALA A 950 18.28 11.75 -67.84
N LYS A 951 18.85 10.54 -67.70
CA LYS A 951 18.42 9.34 -68.44
C LYS A 951 17.01 8.91 -68.07
N GLU A 952 16.65 9.00 -66.79
CA GLU A 952 15.29 8.74 -66.30
C GLU A 952 14.30 9.85 -66.73
N SER A 953 14.75 10.90 -67.44
CA SER A 953 13.94 12.01 -67.96
C SER A 953 13.17 12.80 -66.89
N ASN A 954 13.66 12.82 -65.64
CA ASN A 954 13.03 13.53 -64.52
C ASN A 954 13.70 14.90 -64.31
N TRP A 955 13.25 15.90 -65.06
CA TRP A 955 13.84 17.23 -65.08
C TRP A 955 13.72 17.98 -63.75
N GLU A 956 12.68 17.69 -62.97
CA GLU A 956 12.48 18.22 -61.64
C GLU A 956 13.56 17.73 -60.67
N ILE A 957 13.90 16.43 -60.70
CA ILE A 957 15.02 15.86 -59.93
C ILE A 957 16.35 16.42 -60.41
N VAL A 958 16.57 16.55 -61.72
CA VAL A 958 17.81 17.15 -62.27
C VAL A 958 17.99 18.58 -61.74
N LYS A 959 16.92 19.39 -61.77
CA LYS A 959 16.93 20.76 -61.25
C LYS A 959 17.23 20.77 -59.75
N LEU A 960 16.56 19.92 -58.97
CA LEU A 960 16.77 19.82 -57.52
C LEU A 960 18.21 19.43 -57.16
N LEU A 961 18.82 18.49 -57.89
CA LEU A 961 20.22 18.10 -57.69
C LEU A 961 21.18 19.26 -57.94
N LEU A 962 20.96 20.05 -59.00
CA LEU A 962 21.74 21.25 -59.31
C LEU A 962 21.57 22.32 -58.23
N ASP A 963 20.34 22.57 -57.78
CA ASP A 963 20.02 23.54 -56.73
C ASP A 963 20.69 23.15 -55.38
N LYS A 964 20.90 21.85 -55.15
CA LYS A 964 21.63 21.30 -53.99
C LYS A 964 23.14 21.15 -54.20
N GLY A 965 23.68 21.66 -55.32
CA GLY A 965 25.12 21.77 -55.54
C GLY A 965 25.79 20.58 -56.23
N ALA A 966 25.05 19.74 -56.95
CA ALA A 966 25.63 18.68 -57.78
C ALA A 966 26.63 19.26 -58.82
N ASP A 967 27.82 18.67 -58.92
CA ASP A 967 28.87 19.14 -59.82
C ASP A 967 28.59 18.73 -61.27
N VAL A 968 28.27 19.73 -62.10
CA VAL A 968 28.09 19.58 -63.55
C VAL A 968 29.43 19.28 -64.26
N GLY A 969 30.56 19.61 -63.61
CA GLY A 969 31.93 19.50 -64.11
C GLY A 969 32.61 18.13 -63.89
N ALA A 970 32.04 17.24 -63.08
CA ALA A 970 32.62 15.92 -62.79
C ALA A 970 32.64 14.94 -63.99
N GLY A 971 32.11 15.36 -65.14
CA GLY A 971 32.26 14.70 -66.44
C GLY A 971 33.62 14.92 -67.12
N SER A 972 34.52 15.73 -66.56
CA SER A 972 35.88 15.89 -67.09
C SER A 972 36.87 14.89 -66.46
N LEU A 973 36.71 13.59 -66.72
CA LEU A 973 37.85 12.68 -66.78
C LEU A 973 38.01 12.18 -68.21
N ARG A 974 39.07 12.75 -68.80
CA ARG A 974 39.75 12.41 -70.04
C ARG A 974 39.59 10.93 -70.45
N TRP A 975 39.21 10.78 -71.71
CA TRP A 975 39.33 9.61 -72.58
C TRP A 975 40.58 8.78 -72.33
#